data_AF-A0A2X1N6P1-F1
#
_entry.id   AF-A0A2X1N6P1-F1
#
_cell.length_a   1.000
_cell.length_b   1.000
_cell.length_c   1.000
_cell.angle_alpha   90.00
_cell.angle_beta   90.00
_cell.angle_gamma   90.00
#
_symmetry.space_group_name_H-M   'P 1'
#
loop_
_entity.id
_entity.type
_entity.pdbx_description
1 polymer ?
#
loop_
_entity_poly.entity_id
_entity_poly.type
_entity_poly.pdbx_seq_one_letter_code
_entity_poly.pdbx_strand_id
1 'polypeptide(L)'
;MKYLASFRTTLKASRYMFRALALVLWLLIAFSSVFYIVNALHQRESEIRQEFNLSSDQAQRFIQRTSDVMKELKYIAENRLSAENGVLSPRGRETQADVPAFEPLFADSDCSAMSNTWRGSLESLAWFMRYWRDNFSAAYDLNRVFLIGSDNLCMANFGLRDMPVERDTALKALHERINKYRNAPQDDSGSNLYWISEGPRPGVGYFYALTPVYLANRLQALLGVEQTIRMENFFLPGTLPMGVTILDENGHTLISLTGPESKIKGDPRWMQERSWFGYTEGFRELVLKKNLPPSSLSIVYSVPVDKVLERIRMLILNAILLNVLAGAALFTLARMYERRIFIPAESDALRLEEHEQFNRKIVASAPVGICILRTADGVNILSNELAHTYLNMLTHEDRQRLTQIICGQQVNFVDVLTSNNTNLQISFVHSRYRNENVAICVLVDVSSRVKMEESLQEMAQAAEQASQSKSMFLATVSHELRTPLYGIIGNLDLLQTKELPKGVDRLVTAMNNSSSLLLKIISDILDFSKIESEQLKIEPREFSPREVMNHITANYLPLVVRKQLGLYCFIEPDVPVALNGDPMRLQQVISNLLSNAIKFTDTGCIVLHVRADGDYLSIRVRDTGVGIPAKEVVRLFDPFFQVGTGVQRNFQGTGLGLAICEKLISMMDGDISVDSEPGMGSQFTVRIPLYGAQYPQKKAWKG
;
A
#
# COMPACT_ATOMS: atom_id res chain seq x y z
N MET A 1 -40.88 -49.38 -41.91
CA MET A 1 -41.03 -47.90 -41.90
C MET A 1 -39.86 -47.29 -42.66
N LYS A 2 -40.16 -46.42 -43.62
CA LYS A 2 -39.21 -45.61 -44.39
C LYS A 2 -38.66 -44.49 -43.50
N TYR A 3 -37.36 -44.46 -43.23
CA TYR A 3 -36.52 -43.27 -42.94
C TYR A 3 -35.15 -43.77 -42.42
N LEU A 4 -34.30 -44.24 -43.32
CA LEU A 4 -32.87 -44.34 -43.04
C LEU A 4 -32.17 -43.65 -44.20
N ALA A 5 -32.06 -42.32 -44.12
CA ALA A 5 -30.93 -41.67 -44.78
C ALA A 5 -29.69 -42.44 -44.29
N SER A 6 -29.03 -43.15 -45.21
CA SER A 6 -27.95 -44.07 -44.87
C SER A 6 -27.01 -43.41 -43.86
N PHE A 7 -26.82 -44.03 -42.69
CA PHE A 7 -25.95 -43.56 -41.58
C PHE A 7 -24.55 -43.09 -42.06
N ARG A 8 -24.17 -43.56 -43.25
CA ARG A 8 -23.01 -43.20 -44.05
C ARG A 8 -22.98 -41.75 -44.58
N THR A 9 -24.09 -41.15 -44.99
CA THR A 9 -24.11 -39.76 -45.49
C THR A 9 -23.95 -38.75 -44.36
N THR A 10 -24.53 -39.04 -43.19
CA THR A 10 -24.35 -38.26 -41.96
C THR A 10 -22.91 -38.28 -41.44
N LEU A 11 -22.23 -39.44 -41.48
CA LEU A 11 -20.81 -39.56 -41.11
C LEU A 11 -19.85 -38.84 -42.07
N LYS A 12 -20.20 -38.73 -43.37
CA LYS A 12 -19.41 -37.93 -44.32
C LYS A 12 -19.55 -36.43 -44.09
N ALA A 13 -20.74 -35.93 -43.78
CA ALA A 13 -20.97 -34.51 -43.50
C ALA A 13 -20.27 -34.06 -42.19
N SER A 14 -20.30 -34.90 -41.15
CA SER A 14 -19.61 -34.62 -39.88
C SER A 14 -18.09 -34.49 -40.05
N ARG A 15 -17.49 -35.24 -40.99
CA ARG A 15 -16.06 -35.15 -41.33
C ARG A 15 -15.64 -33.78 -41.87
N TYR A 16 -16.44 -33.20 -42.78
CA TYR A 16 -16.14 -31.86 -43.34
C TYR A 16 -16.35 -30.75 -42.30
N MET A 17 -17.40 -30.87 -41.50
CA MET A 17 -17.66 -29.97 -40.37
C MET A 17 -16.49 -29.94 -39.38
N PHE A 18 -15.86 -31.10 -39.09
CA PHE A 18 -14.73 -31.16 -38.18
C PHE A 18 -13.47 -30.44 -38.69
N ARG A 19 -13.21 -30.47 -40.00
CA ARG A 19 -12.08 -29.72 -40.60
C ARG A 19 -12.32 -28.22 -40.56
N ALA A 20 -13.55 -27.78 -40.84
CA ALA A 20 -13.93 -26.38 -40.71
C ALA A 20 -13.80 -25.90 -39.25
N LEU A 21 -14.24 -26.72 -38.29
CA LEU A 21 -14.10 -26.44 -36.86
C LEU A 21 -12.63 -26.23 -36.45
N ALA A 22 -11.72 -27.09 -36.91
CA ALA A 22 -10.29 -26.96 -36.61
C ALA A 22 -9.67 -25.65 -37.14
N LEU A 23 -10.09 -25.20 -38.32
CA LEU A 23 -9.63 -23.94 -38.92
C LEU A 23 -10.17 -22.72 -38.15
N VAL A 24 -11.46 -22.75 -37.80
CA VAL A 24 -12.09 -21.70 -36.97
C VAL A 24 -11.41 -21.61 -35.61
N LEU A 25 -11.13 -22.76 -34.97
CA LEU A 25 -10.39 -22.81 -33.70
C LEU A 25 -9.00 -22.20 -33.81
N TRP A 26 -8.27 -22.48 -34.89
CA TRP A 26 -6.94 -21.89 -35.09
C TRP A 26 -6.99 -20.36 -35.28
N LEU A 27 -7.92 -19.86 -36.09
CA LEU A 27 -8.14 -18.41 -36.25
C LEU A 27 -8.50 -17.73 -34.92
N LEU A 28 -9.32 -18.40 -34.10
CA LEU A 28 -9.69 -17.92 -32.77
C LEU A 28 -8.46 -17.86 -31.84
N ILE A 29 -7.57 -18.85 -31.89
CA ILE A 29 -6.30 -18.84 -31.15
C ILE A 29 -5.38 -17.69 -31.63
N ALA A 30 -5.32 -17.43 -32.94
CA ALA A 30 -4.55 -16.31 -33.50
C ALA A 30 -5.09 -14.95 -33.06
N PHE A 31 -6.41 -14.77 -33.14
CA PHE A 31 -7.06 -13.56 -32.64
C PHE A 31 -6.80 -13.35 -31.13
N SER A 32 -6.92 -14.42 -30.34
CA SER A 32 -6.63 -14.37 -28.90
C SER A 32 -5.16 -14.04 -28.61
N SER A 33 -4.23 -14.48 -29.44
CA SER A 33 -2.79 -14.20 -29.29
C SER A 33 -2.46 -12.74 -29.58
N VAL A 34 -3.06 -12.15 -30.63
CA VAL A 34 -2.93 -10.71 -30.91
C VAL A 34 -3.51 -9.88 -29.77
N PHE A 35 -4.70 -10.23 -29.30
CA PHE A 35 -5.33 -9.57 -28.16
C PHE A 35 -4.44 -9.66 -26.90
N TYR A 36 -3.83 -10.81 -26.64
CA TYR A 36 -2.91 -11.00 -25.52
C TYR A 36 -1.67 -10.10 -25.62
N ILE A 37 -1.07 -9.97 -26.81
CA ILE A 37 0.09 -9.09 -27.02
C ILE A 37 -0.29 -7.61 -26.84
N VAL A 38 -1.41 -7.18 -27.42
CA VAL A 38 -1.91 -5.80 -27.27
C VAL A 38 -2.22 -5.50 -25.80
N ASN A 39 -2.85 -6.43 -25.08
CA ASN A 39 -3.10 -6.29 -23.66
C ASN A 39 -1.80 -6.24 -22.83
N ALA A 40 -0.79 -7.04 -23.18
CA ALA A 40 0.52 -6.98 -22.55
C ALA A 40 1.22 -5.62 -22.80
N LEU A 41 1.10 -5.06 -24.01
CA LEU A 41 1.62 -3.74 -24.34
C LEU A 41 0.92 -2.64 -23.54
N HIS A 42 -0.42 -2.64 -23.50
CA HIS A 42 -1.20 -1.69 -22.69
C HIS A 42 -0.90 -1.81 -21.21
N GLN A 43 -0.70 -3.03 -20.70
CA GLN A 43 -0.29 -3.23 -19.30
C GLN A 43 1.06 -2.56 -19.04
N ARG A 44 2.04 -2.69 -19.95
CA ARG A 44 3.35 -2.02 -19.82
C ARG A 44 3.26 -0.51 -19.94
N GLU A 45 2.48 -0.02 -20.88
CA GLU A 45 2.20 1.41 -21.02
C GLU A 45 1.57 1.97 -19.73
N SER A 46 0.61 1.26 -19.13
CA SER A 46 0.00 1.64 -17.85
C SER A 46 1.00 1.60 -16.69
N GLU A 47 1.90 0.64 -16.64
CA GLU A 47 2.97 0.59 -15.63
C GLU A 47 3.91 1.79 -15.75
N ILE A 48 4.37 2.12 -16.96
CA ILE A 48 5.23 3.29 -17.22
C ILE A 48 4.47 4.57 -16.87
N ARG A 49 3.21 4.68 -17.27
CA ARG A 49 2.35 5.83 -16.90
C ARG A 49 2.25 5.99 -15.39
N GLN A 50 2.13 4.89 -14.64
CA GLN A 50 2.08 4.91 -13.19
C GLN A 50 3.42 5.37 -12.58
N GLU A 51 4.55 4.87 -13.09
CA GLU A 51 5.89 5.29 -12.65
C GLU A 51 6.17 6.77 -12.94
N PHE A 52 5.78 7.24 -14.12
CA PHE A 52 5.85 8.67 -14.47
C PHE A 52 4.91 9.52 -13.61
N ASN A 53 3.69 9.04 -13.30
CA ASN A 53 2.79 9.75 -12.39
C ASN A 53 3.39 9.86 -10.98
N LEU A 54 3.96 8.78 -10.44
CA LEU A 54 4.60 8.80 -9.12
C LEU A 54 5.78 9.77 -9.07
N SER A 55 6.62 9.76 -10.11
CA SER A 55 7.75 10.68 -10.25
C SER A 55 7.27 12.13 -10.37
N SER A 56 6.23 12.38 -11.17
CA SER A 56 5.61 13.70 -11.28
C SER A 56 5.00 14.18 -9.98
N ASP A 57 4.38 13.30 -9.20
CA ASP A 57 3.82 13.64 -7.90
C ASP A 57 4.94 14.01 -6.91
N GLN A 58 6.10 13.36 -7.00
CA GLN A 58 7.28 13.72 -6.21
C GLN A 58 7.82 15.12 -6.59
N ALA A 59 7.93 15.42 -7.89
CA ALA A 59 8.32 16.75 -8.36
C ALA A 59 7.30 17.83 -7.95
N GLN A 60 6.00 17.53 -8.03
CA GLN A 60 4.95 18.44 -7.59
C GLN A 60 5.01 18.68 -6.07
N ARG A 61 5.21 17.63 -5.26
CA ARG A 61 5.37 17.76 -3.80
C ARG A 61 6.57 18.62 -3.43
N PHE A 62 7.66 18.55 -4.18
CA PHE A 62 8.82 19.43 -3.97
C PHE A 62 8.42 20.91 -4.10
N ILE A 63 7.74 21.28 -5.19
CA ILE A 63 7.30 22.66 -5.42
C ILE A 63 6.22 23.10 -4.42
N GLN A 64 5.30 22.21 -4.05
CA GLN A 64 4.30 22.48 -3.02
C GLN A 64 4.96 22.74 -1.67
N ARG A 65 5.93 21.90 -1.27
CA ARG A 65 6.70 22.08 -0.03
C ARG A 65 7.40 23.44 0.00
N THR A 66 8.05 23.84 -1.09
CA THR A 66 8.66 25.18 -1.16
C THR A 66 7.62 26.28 -1.09
N SER A 67 6.45 26.12 -1.72
CA SER A 67 5.36 27.08 -1.62
C SER A 67 4.80 27.20 -0.20
N ASP A 68 4.74 26.12 0.57
CA ASP A 68 4.22 26.14 1.94
C ASP A 68 5.21 26.80 2.89
N VAL A 69 6.50 26.49 2.77
CA VAL A 69 7.57 27.23 3.48
C VAL A 69 7.50 28.72 3.16
N MET A 70 7.28 29.08 1.89
CA MET A 70 7.13 30.49 1.50
C MET A 70 5.93 31.18 2.14
N LYS A 71 4.80 30.49 2.33
CA LYS A 71 3.62 31.04 3.03
C LYS A 71 3.93 31.27 4.51
N GLU A 72 4.62 30.34 5.16
CA GLU A 72 5.02 30.47 6.58
C GLU A 72 5.99 31.64 6.76
N LEU A 73 7.04 31.69 5.95
CA LEU A 73 8.01 32.79 6.01
C LEU A 73 7.35 34.14 5.69
N LYS A 74 6.40 34.18 4.76
CA LYS A 74 5.59 35.38 4.47
C LYS A 74 4.76 35.80 5.67
N TYR A 75 4.00 34.90 6.29
CA TYR A 75 3.18 35.20 7.47
C TYR A 75 4.02 35.77 8.62
N ILE A 76 5.21 35.19 8.82
CA ILE A 76 6.14 35.64 9.86
C ILE A 76 6.73 37.01 9.51
N ALA A 77 7.12 37.22 8.25
CA ALA A 77 7.58 38.52 7.78
C ALA A 77 6.49 39.59 7.96
N GLU A 78 5.24 39.35 7.56
CA GLU A 78 4.13 40.30 7.71
C GLU A 78 3.88 40.67 9.18
N ASN A 79 3.87 39.70 10.08
CA ASN A 79 3.63 39.93 11.50
C ASN A 79 4.78 40.65 12.21
N ARG A 80 6.03 40.29 11.88
CA ARG A 80 7.22 40.85 12.54
C ARG A 80 7.65 42.19 11.95
N LEU A 81 7.35 42.45 10.67
CA LEU A 81 7.55 43.76 10.04
C LEU A 81 6.56 44.82 10.55
N SER A 82 5.35 44.41 10.95
CA SER A 82 4.29 45.29 11.47
C SER A 82 4.43 45.65 12.96
N ALA A 83 5.29 44.97 13.71
CA ALA A 83 5.44 45.22 15.14
C ALA A 83 6.21 46.52 15.40
N GLU A 84 5.51 47.66 15.48
CA GLU A 84 6.08 48.97 15.85
C GLU A 84 6.76 49.00 17.22
N ASN A 85 6.56 47.97 18.05
CA ASN A 85 7.32 47.76 19.28
C ASN A 85 7.63 46.27 19.40
N GLY A 86 8.91 45.95 19.60
CA GLY A 86 9.45 44.60 19.67
C GLY A 86 8.57 43.69 20.53
N VAL A 87 7.91 42.73 19.87
CA VAL A 87 7.25 41.62 20.55
C VAL A 87 8.34 40.80 21.23
N LEU A 88 8.47 41.04 22.54
CA LEU A 88 9.09 40.22 23.58
C LEU A 88 10.05 39.15 23.03
N SER A 89 11.35 39.43 23.09
CA SER A 89 12.36 38.37 23.15
C SER A 89 11.90 37.33 24.17
N PRO A 90 11.91 36.03 23.84
CA PRO A 90 11.68 34.99 24.83
C PRO A 90 12.67 35.25 25.98
N ARG A 91 12.16 35.34 27.21
CA ARG A 91 12.95 35.58 28.41
C ARG A 91 14.16 34.64 28.41
N GLY A 92 15.35 35.22 28.29
CA GLY A 92 16.62 34.56 28.60
C GLY A 92 17.47 34.13 27.40
N ARG A 93 18.11 35.09 26.71
CA ARG A 93 19.53 35.02 26.28
C ARG A 93 19.95 36.33 25.58
N GLU A 94 20.98 36.97 26.13
CA GLU A 94 21.61 38.21 25.67
C GLU A 94 22.45 38.01 24.39
N THR A 95 21.83 37.79 23.24
CA THR A 95 22.55 37.88 21.95
C THR A 95 21.85 38.85 21.03
N GLN A 96 22.38 40.07 21.00
CA GLN A 96 22.04 41.11 20.03
C GLN A 96 22.19 40.52 18.62
N ALA A 97 21.11 40.54 17.85
CA ALA A 97 21.11 39.89 16.56
C ALA A 97 21.73 40.83 15.51
N ASP A 98 22.98 40.57 15.05
CA ASP A 98 23.54 41.09 13.78
C ASP A 98 22.49 41.21 12.66
N VAL A 99 22.06 42.44 12.38
CA VAL A 99 21.13 42.77 11.31
C VAL A 99 21.87 42.62 9.97
N PRO A 100 21.32 41.90 8.98
CA PRO A 100 21.99 41.73 7.69
C PRO A 100 22.22 43.07 6.99
N ALA A 101 23.39 43.23 6.36
CA ALA A 101 23.70 44.40 5.55
C ALA A 101 22.84 44.42 4.28
N PHE A 102 22.42 45.62 3.86
CA PHE A 102 21.69 45.81 2.61
C PHE A 102 22.67 45.94 1.44
N GLU A 103 22.50 45.10 0.42
CA GLU A 103 23.25 45.17 -0.82
C GLU A 103 22.37 45.75 -1.95
N PRO A 104 22.86 46.73 -2.73
CA PRO A 104 22.10 47.28 -3.85
C PRO A 104 22.02 46.27 -5.01
N LEU A 105 20.80 46.00 -5.50
CA LEU A 105 20.60 45.17 -6.70
C LEU A 105 20.82 45.95 -8.01
N PHE A 106 20.82 47.29 -7.95
CA PHE A 106 21.01 48.21 -9.06
C PHE A 106 22.02 49.28 -8.67
N ALA A 107 22.82 49.78 -9.63
CA ALA A 107 23.83 50.81 -9.39
C ALA A 107 23.24 52.12 -8.82
N ASP A 108 21.96 52.39 -9.09
CA ASP A 108 21.26 53.62 -8.70
C ASP A 108 20.46 53.50 -7.39
N SER A 109 20.59 52.39 -6.65
CA SER A 109 19.81 52.12 -5.41
C SER A 109 20.48 52.70 -4.16
N ASP A 110 19.77 53.54 -3.39
CA ASP A 110 20.23 54.02 -2.08
C ASP A 110 19.72 53.13 -0.94
N CYS A 111 20.62 52.30 -0.41
CA CYS A 111 20.34 51.36 0.67
C CYS A 111 20.57 51.92 2.08
N SER A 112 21.08 53.14 2.21
CA SER A 112 21.41 53.74 3.51
C SER A 112 20.14 54.11 4.32
N ALA A 113 19.14 54.67 3.63
CA ALA A 113 17.88 55.13 4.22
C ALA A 113 16.99 53.99 4.78
N MET A 114 17.06 52.80 4.16
CA MET A 114 16.25 51.63 4.53
C MET A 114 16.68 51.03 5.88
N SER A 115 17.98 51.13 6.22
CA SER A 115 18.53 50.57 7.46
C SER A 115 18.00 51.24 8.74
N ASN A 116 17.59 52.52 8.67
CA ASN A 116 17.11 53.27 9.83
C ASN A 116 15.61 53.05 10.10
N THR A 117 14.79 52.98 9.05
CA THR A 117 13.33 52.85 9.18
C THR A 117 12.90 51.46 9.62
N TRP A 118 13.64 50.41 9.25
CA TRP A 118 13.25 49.01 9.48
C TRP A 118 14.04 48.32 10.59
N ARG A 119 14.94 49.04 11.30
CA ARG A 119 15.97 48.44 12.16
C ARG A 119 15.42 47.50 13.24
N GLY A 120 14.38 47.92 13.97
CA GLY A 120 13.78 47.13 15.05
C GLY A 120 13.01 45.89 14.54
N SER A 121 12.21 46.07 13.49
CA SER A 121 11.47 44.97 12.87
C SER A 121 12.39 43.94 12.21
N LEU A 122 13.51 44.40 11.63
CA LEU A 122 14.54 43.55 11.04
C LEU A 122 15.36 42.81 12.09
N GLU A 123 15.61 43.38 13.26
CA GLU A 123 16.29 42.67 14.35
C GLU A 123 15.44 41.48 14.84
N SER A 124 14.12 41.68 15.00
CA SER A 124 13.18 40.62 15.34
C SER A 124 13.11 39.54 14.26
N LEU A 125 13.03 39.94 12.98
CA LEU A 125 13.03 39.01 11.85
C LEU A 125 14.39 38.29 11.70
N ALA A 126 15.52 38.97 11.90
CA ALA A 126 16.86 38.39 11.80
C ALA A 126 17.16 37.39 12.91
N TRP A 127 16.68 37.66 14.14
CA TRP A 127 16.71 36.68 15.22
C TRP A 127 15.90 35.43 14.84
N PHE A 128 14.68 35.63 14.34
CA PHE A 128 13.83 34.52 13.90
C PHE A 128 14.49 33.71 12.79
N MET A 129 15.00 34.37 11.75
CA MET A 129 15.65 33.70 10.62
C MET A 129 16.88 32.94 11.07
N ARG A 130 17.62 33.42 12.09
CA ARG A 130 18.71 32.66 12.72
C ARG A 130 18.23 31.47 13.53
N TYR A 131 17.22 31.66 14.36
CA TYR A 131 16.61 30.55 15.08
C TYR A 131 16.10 29.48 14.13
N TRP A 132 15.46 29.89 13.04
CA TRP A 132 14.95 29.01 12.01
C TRP A 132 16.10 28.37 11.21
N ARG A 133 17.18 29.11 10.95
CA ARG A 133 18.41 28.57 10.36
C ARG A 133 19.00 27.47 11.23
N ASP A 134 19.29 27.77 12.48
CA ASP A 134 20.03 26.91 13.39
C ASP A 134 19.25 25.64 13.76
N ASN A 135 17.91 25.71 13.71
CA ASN A 135 17.05 24.57 14.06
C ASN A 135 16.43 23.85 12.84
N PHE A 136 16.22 24.54 11.71
CA PHE A 136 15.35 24.03 10.63
C PHE A 136 15.91 24.15 9.21
N SER A 137 16.90 25.01 8.91
CA SER A 137 17.36 25.21 7.53
C SER A 137 17.89 23.94 6.85
N ALA A 138 18.54 23.05 7.61
CA ALA A 138 19.05 21.78 7.07
C ALA A 138 17.94 20.84 6.59
N ALA A 139 16.72 20.95 7.15
CA ALA A 139 15.59 20.11 6.79
C ALA A 139 14.89 20.53 5.48
N TYR A 140 15.02 21.80 5.10
CA TYR A 140 14.37 22.38 3.91
C TYR A 140 15.32 22.62 2.73
N ASP A 141 16.60 22.26 2.88
CA ASP A 141 17.69 22.43 1.89
C ASP A 141 17.73 23.83 1.25
N LEU A 142 17.41 24.84 2.06
CA LEU A 142 17.44 26.24 1.65
C LEU A 142 18.87 26.74 1.70
N ASN A 143 19.32 27.30 0.58
CA ASN A 143 20.62 27.93 0.49
C ASN A 143 20.56 29.37 1.01
N ARG A 144 19.47 30.07 0.69
CA ARG A 144 19.32 31.49 0.97
C ARG A 144 17.87 31.88 1.20
N VAL A 145 17.65 32.77 2.16
CA VAL A 145 16.43 33.56 2.33
C VAL A 145 16.83 35.02 2.19
N PHE A 146 16.11 35.76 1.37
CA PHE A 146 16.41 37.16 1.10
C PHE A 146 15.14 38.00 1.05
N LEU A 147 15.27 39.27 1.43
CA LEU A 147 14.20 40.25 1.41
C LEU A 147 14.64 41.44 0.55
N ILE A 148 13.79 41.87 -0.37
CA ILE A 148 14.07 42.97 -1.29
C ILE A 148 13.06 44.07 -1.03
N GLY A 149 13.52 45.29 -0.72
CA GLY A 149 12.63 46.44 -0.54
C GLY A 149 11.90 46.81 -1.84
N SER A 150 10.61 47.17 -1.75
CA SER A 150 9.82 47.54 -2.93
C SER A 150 10.31 48.82 -3.61
N ASP A 151 10.68 49.83 -2.81
CA ASP A 151 10.93 51.19 -3.29
C ASP A 151 12.42 51.43 -3.60
N ASN A 152 13.32 50.82 -2.82
CA ASN A 152 14.76 51.05 -2.91
C ASN A 152 15.53 49.90 -3.59
N LEU A 153 14.87 48.76 -3.88
CA LEU A 153 15.48 47.58 -4.53
C LEU A 153 16.77 47.08 -3.85
N CYS A 154 16.86 47.30 -2.54
CA CYS A 154 17.96 46.82 -1.72
C CYS A 154 17.64 45.43 -1.17
N MET A 155 18.62 44.53 -1.25
CA MET A 155 18.51 43.15 -0.81
C MET A 155 19.12 42.99 0.57
N ALA A 156 18.33 42.55 1.55
CA ALA A 156 18.83 41.99 2.80
C ALA A 156 18.94 40.47 2.63
N ASN A 157 20.16 39.95 2.75
CA ASN A 157 20.42 38.53 2.69
C ASN A 157 20.54 37.96 4.10
N PHE A 158 19.68 37.01 4.46
CA PHE A 158 19.68 36.37 5.77
C PHE A 158 20.58 35.13 5.84
N GLY A 159 21.27 34.78 4.74
CA GLY A 159 22.39 33.83 4.65
C GLY A 159 22.26 32.55 5.48
N LEU A 160 21.85 31.43 4.88
CA LEU A 160 21.71 30.15 5.58
C LEU A 160 22.95 29.24 5.43
N ARG A 161 23.65 29.28 4.28
CA ARG A 161 24.90 28.56 4.00
C ARG A 161 25.89 29.46 3.24
N ASP A 162 27.18 29.36 3.57
CA ASP A 162 28.26 29.97 2.76
C ASP A 162 28.44 29.17 1.46
N MET A 163 27.71 29.55 0.42
CA MET A 163 27.88 28.99 -0.92
C MET A 163 28.79 29.91 -1.77
N PRO A 164 29.77 29.34 -2.51
CA PRO A 164 30.51 30.09 -3.52
C PRO A 164 29.58 30.35 -4.71
N VAL A 165 28.84 31.45 -4.66
CA VAL A 165 27.96 31.83 -5.76
C VAL A 165 28.83 32.46 -6.86
N GLU A 166 28.67 32.01 -8.11
CA GLU A 166 28.87 32.88 -9.27
C GLU A 166 27.84 34.01 -9.18
N ARG A 167 28.11 34.96 -8.28
CA ARG A 167 27.18 35.94 -7.71
C ARG A 167 26.49 36.74 -8.82
N ASP A 168 27.22 37.00 -9.89
CA ASP A 168 26.78 37.89 -10.97
C ASP A 168 25.73 37.28 -11.91
N THR A 169 25.76 35.96 -12.19
CA THR A 169 24.81 35.34 -13.12
C THR A 169 23.45 35.12 -12.45
N ALA A 170 23.45 34.65 -11.21
CA ALA A 170 22.24 34.51 -10.40
C ALA A 170 21.57 35.86 -10.09
N LEU A 171 22.35 36.88 -9.73
CA LEU A 171 21.83 38.23 -9.49
C LEU A 171 21.29 38.88 -10.76
N LYS A 172 21.91 38.66 -11.93
CA LYS A 172 21.38 39.13 -13.23
C LYS A 172 20.04 38.48 -13.57
N ALA A 173 19.91 37.16 -13.38
CA ALA A 173 18.65 36.46 -13.62
C ALA A 173 17.54 36.93 -12.65
N LEU A 174 17.89 37.15 -11.38
CA LEU A 174 16.99 37.71 -10.37
C LEU A 174 16.54 39.13 -10.77
N HIS A 175 17.48 39.98 -11.20
CA HIS A 175 17.22 41.34 -11.64
C HIS A 175 16.23 41.42 -12.81
N GLU A 176 16.44 40.60 -13.85
CA GLU A 176 15.56 40.56 -15.02
C GLU A 176 14.12 40.12 -14.64
N ARG A 177 13.99 39.13 -13.75
CA ARG A 177 12.70 38.61 -13.28
C ARG A 177 11.95 39.60 -12.39
N ILE A 178 12.65 40.34 -11.52
CA ILE A 178 12.06 41.38 -10.68
C ILE A 178 11.54 42.55 -11.54
N ASN A 179 12.29 42.96 -12.56
CA ASN A 179 11.83 44.00 -13.49
C ASN A 179 10.56 43.56 -14.24
N LYS A 180 10.49 42.30 -14.69
CA LYS A 180 9.29 41.74 -15.32
C LYS A 180 8.08 41.79 -14.38
N TYR A 181 8.26 41.45 -13.10
CA TYR A 181 7.20 41.49 -12.10
C TYR A 181 6.71 42.92 -11.80
N ARG A 182 7.63 43.87 -11.63
CA ARG A 182 7.29 45.28 -11.38
C ARG A 182 6.50 45.90 -12.52
N ASN A 183 6.82 45.49 -13.75
CA ASN A 183 6.17 45.99 -14.96
C ASN A 183 4.89 45.21 -15.34
N ALA A 184 4.49 44.21 -14.55
CA ALA A 184 3.29 43.42 -14.80
C ALA A 184 2.00 44.18 -14.39
N PRO A 185 0.86 43.97 -15.08
CA PRO A 185 -0.43 44.57 -14.72
C PRO A 185 -0.87 44.19 -13.29
N GLN A 186 -1.60 45.08 -12.61
CA GLN A 186 -1.96 44.94 -11.19
C GLN A 186 -2.67 43.62 -10.81
N ASP A 187 -3.40 42.97 -11.72
CA ASP A 187 -4.07 41.67 -11.45
C ASP A 187 -3.10 40.50 -11.26
N ASP A 188 -1.91 40.51 -11.89
CA ASP A 188 -0.88 39.46 -11.74
C ASP A 188 0.08 39.73 -10.57
N SER A 189 0.04 40.95 -10.02
CA SER A 189 0.96 41.43 -8.99
C SER A 189 0.80 40.75 -7.62
N GLY A 190 -0.25 39.96 -7.40
CA GLY A 190 -0.44 39.20 -6.15
C GLY A 190 0.15 37.78 -6.15
N SER A 191 0.64 37.30 -7.29
CA SER A 191 1.05 35.90 -7.47
C SER A 191 2.50 35.61 -7.04
N ASN A 192 2.75 34.40 -6.57
CA ASN A 192 4.11 33.93 -6.29
C ASN A 192 4.83 33.64 -7.61
N LEU A 193 6.08 34.07 -7.72
CA LEU A 193 6.93 33.81 -8.87
C LEU A 193 7.85 32.63 -8.60
N TYR A 194 7.97 31.74 -9.58
CA TYR A 194 8.86 30.58 -9.53
C TYR A 194 9.69 30.51 -10.80
N TRP A 195 10.99 30.26 -10.68
CA TRP A 195 11.84 29.99 -11.84
C TRP A 195 13.03 29.11 -11.47
N ILE A 196 13.66 28.52 -12.49
CA ILE A 196 14.86 27.70 -12.35
C ILE A 196 15.98 28.34 -13.17
N SER A 197 17.18 28.40 -12.61
CA SER A 197 18.41 28.69 -13.35
C SER A 197 19.27 27.44 -13.49
N GLU A 198 19.99 27.32 -14.60
CA GLU A 198 20.97 26.25 -14.79
C GLU A 198 22.12 26.39 -13.79
N GLY A 199 22.59 25.25 -13.27
CA GLY A 199 23.75 25.16 -12.40
C GLY A 199 25.02 24.76 -13.15
N PRO A 200 26.15 24.62 -12.44
CA PRO A 200 27.44 24.34 -13.06
C PRO A 200 27.58 22.92 -13.63
N ARG A 201 26.65 22.02 -13.32
CA ARG A 201 26.64 20.62 -13.78
C ARG A 201 25.32 20.28 -14.46
N PRO A 202 25.35 19.45 -15.53
CA PRO A 202 24.12 18.92 -16.13
C PRO A 202 23.25 18.23 -15.07
N GLY A 203 21.95 18.53 -15.06
CA GLY A 203 21.00 17.96 -14.09
C GLY A 203 21.02 18.59 -12.69
N VAL A 204 21.84 19.62 -12.44
CA VAL A 204 21.80 20.43 -11.21
C VAL A 204 21.47 21.88 -11.55
N GLY A 205 20.57 22.51 -10.79
CA GLY A 205 20.19 23.91 -10.96
C GLY A 205 19.82 24.58 -9.64
N TYR A 206 19.31 25.80 -9.73
CA TYR A 206 18.79 26.56 -8.59
C TYR A 206 17.32 26.92 -8.82
N PHE A 207 16.48 26.56 -7.86
CA PHE A 207 15.06 26.90 -7.84
C PHE A 207 14.84 28.13 -6.96
N TYR A 208 14.16 29.12 -7.51
CA TYR A 208 13.83 30.35 -6.81
C TYR A 208 12.31 30.47 -6.66
N ALA A 209 11.89 30.90 -5.48
CA ALA A 209 10.51 31.27 -5.21
C ALA A 209 10.47 32.67 -4.58
N LEU A 210 9.57 33.52 -5.08
CA LEU A 210 9.43 34.91 -4.64
C LEU A 210 7.95 35.19 -4.32
N THR A 211 7.70 35.86 -3.20
CA THR A 211 6.35 36.25 -2.77
C THR A 211 6.31 37.70 -2.31
N PRO A 212 5.26 38.47 -2.68
CA PRO A 212 5.07 39.82 -2.17
C PRO A 212 4.61 39.83 -0.71
N VAL A 213 5.17 40.75 0.07
CA VAL A 213 4.85 41.03 1.47
C VAL A 213 4.12 42.37 1.54
N TYR A 214 2.86 42.33 1.97
CA TYR A 214 2.01 43.52 2.06
C TYR A 214 1.87 43.96 3.52
N LEU A 215 1.94 45.26 3.76
CA LEU A 215 1.69 45.87 5.07
C LEU A 215 0.69 47.01 4.88
N ALA A 216 -0.41 46.97 5.63
CA ALA A 216 -1.53 47.91 5.48
C ALA A 216 -1.98 48.08 4.00
N ASN A 217 -2.03 46.97 3.26
CA ASN A 217 -2.42 46.93 1.83
C ASN A 217 -1.46 47.65 0.86
N ARG A 218 -0.23 47.97 1.28
CA ARG A 218 0.86 48.47 0.43
C ARG A 218 1.97 47.43 0.33
N LEU A 219 2.45 47.16 -0.89
CA LEU A 219 3.62 46.32 -1.09
C LEU A 219 4.83 46.98 -0.44
N GLN A 220 5.45 46.32 0.53
CA GLN A 220 6.61 46.85 1.25
C GLN A 220 7.91 46.14 0.84
N ALA A 221 7.82 44.83 0.59
CA ALA A 221 8.98 44.03 0.25
C ALA A 221 8.60 42.79 -0.57
N LEU A 222 9.60 42.21 -1.22
CA LEU A 222 9.56 40.90 -1.85
C LEU A 222 10.42 39.94 -1.04
N LEU A 223 9.81 38.87 -0.54
CA LEU A 223 10.52 37.81 0.17
C LEU A 223 10.83 36.70 -0.81
N GLY A 224 12.07 36.23 -0.83
CA GLY A 224 12.51 35.18 -1.73
C GLY A 224 13.35 34.12 -1.06
N VAL A 225 13.31 32.92 -1.63
CA VAL A 225 14.12 31.78 -1.24
C VAL A 225 14.83 31.17 -2.43
N GLU A 226 16.00 30.61 -2.15
CA GLU A 226 16.83 29.87 -3.11
C GLU A 226 17.08 28.45 -2.58
N GLN A 227 16.82 27.45 -3.43
CA GLN A 227 17.04 26.03 -3.16
C GLN A 227 17.83 25.38 -4.29
N THR A 228 18.70 24.43 -3.97
CA THR A 228 19.34 23.61 -5.01
C THR A 228 18.36 22.55 -5.51
N ILE A 229 18.26 22.42 -6.83
CA ILE A 229 17.43 21.41 -7.49
C ILE A 229 18.34 20.40 -8.18
N ARG A 230 18.09 19.10 -7.94
CA ARG A 230 18.81 18.00 -8.59
C ARG A 230 17.79 17.16 -9.33
N MET A 231 17.98 16.99 -10.64
CA MET A 231 17.06 16.22 -11.49
C MET A 231 16.96 14.75 -11.07
N GLU A 232 18.04 14.22 -10.48
CA GLU A 232 18.08 12.89 -9.83
C GLU A 232 17.00 12.71 -8.75
N ASN A 233 16.58 13.79 -8.09
CA ASN A 233 15.56 13.74 -7.04
C ASN A 233 14.13 13.71 -7.61
N PHE A 234 13.93 13.84 -8.92
CA PHE A 234 12.61 13.88 -9.57
C PHE A 234 12.26 12.63 -10.36
N PHE A 235 13.07 11.59 -10.21
CA PHE A 235 12.71 10.26 -10.63
C PHE A 235 13.10 9.25 -9.57
N LEU A 236 12.30 8.20 -9.44
CA LEU A 236 12.66 7.06 -8.62
C LEU A 236 13.76 6.27 -9.34
N PRO A 237 14.82 5.82 -8.65
CA PRO A 237 15.79 4.90 -9.25
C PRO A 237 15.06 3.62 -9.68
N GLY A 238 14.74 3.54 -10.96
CA GLY A 238 13.95 2.47 -11.57
C GLY A 238 14.75 1.65 -12.57
N THR A 239 14.11 0.62 -13.12
CA THR A 239 14.73 -0.29 -14.12
C THR A 239 14.80 0.30 -15.53
N LEU A 240 14.18 1.47 -15.78
CA LEU A 240 14.06 2.07 -17.10
C LEU A 240 14.95 3.32 -17.22
N PRO A 241 15.74 3.45 -18.30
CA PRO A 241 16.47 4.68 -18.60
C PRO A 241 15.45 5.74 -19.04
N MET A 242 15.05 6.59 -18.11
CA MET A 242 14.09 7.68 -18.33
C MET A 242 14.82 9.02 -18.47
N GLY A 243 14.40 9.83 -19.44
CA GLY A 243 14.78 11.23 -19.55
C GLY A 243 13.83 12.11 -18.74
N VAL A 244 14.36 13.14 -18.09
CA VAL A 244 13.55 14.14 -17.36
C VAL A 244 13.94 15.53 -17.81
N THR A 245 12.95 16.34 -18.17
CA THR A 245 13.15 17.74 -18.60
C THR A 245 12.12 18.65 -17.94
N ILE A 246 12.55 19.80 -17.43
CA ILE A 246 11.65 20.86 -16.96
C ILE A 246 11.59 21.96 -18.01
N LEU A 247 10.37 22.39 -18.29
CA LEU A 247 10.03 23.44 -19.25
C LEU A 247 9.47 24.67 -18.54
N ASP A 248 9.71 25.84 -19.13
CA ASP A 248 9.04 27.09 -18.75
C ASP A 248 7.61 27.18 -19.34
N GLU A 249 6.94 28.31 -19.05
CA GLU A 249 5.61 28.66 -19.60
C GLU A 249 5.53 28.63 -21.13
N ASN A 250 6.65 28.93 -21.80
CA ASN A 250 6.76 29.03 -23.26
C ASN A 250 7.22 27.71 -23.89
N GLY A 251 7.48 26.67 -23.08
CA GLY A 251 7.98 25.37 -23.55
C GLY A 251 9.49 25.31 -23.79
N HIS A 252 10.27 26.30 -23.34
CA HIS A 252 11.73 26.26 -23.38
C HIS A 252 12.29 25.35 -22.29
N THR A 253 13.31 24.57 -22.65
CA THR A 253 14.00 23.67 -21.71
C THR A 253 14.84 24.47 -20.72
N LEU A 254 14.51 24.41 -19.43
CA LEU A 254 15.26 25.06 -18.36
C LEU A 254 16.37 24.16 -17.79
N ILE A 255 16.07 22.89 -17.62
CA ILE A 255 17.03 21.89 -17.15
C ILE A 255 16.61 20.52 -17.68
N SER A 256 17.59 19.73 -18.11
CA SER A 256 17.35 18.38 -18.61
C SER A 256 18.40 17.41 -18.08
N LEU A 257 17.96 16.20 -17.77
CA LEU A 257 18.80 15.05 -17.54
C LEU A 257 18.34 13.98 -18.53
N THR A 258 19.05 13.90 -19.66
CA THR A 258 18.73 12.99 -20.75
C THR A 258 19.63 11.76 -20.67
N GLY A 259 19.08 10.59 -20.99
CA GLY A 259 19.91 9.46 -21.40
C GLY A 259 20.73 9.82 -22.66
N PRO A 260 21.73 9.00 -23.04
CA PRO A 260 22.77 9.36 -24.01
C PRO A 260 22.33 9.87 -25.41
N GLU A 261 21.03 9.86 -25.79
CA GLU A 261 20.59 10.25 -27.14
C GLU A 261 19.31 11.12 -27.26
N SER A 262 18.63 11.55 -26.19
CA SER A 262 17.27 12.12 -26.30
C SER A 262 17.11 13.59 -25.87
N LYS A 263 17.40 14.54 -26.77
CA LYS A 263 16.81 15.90 -26.65
C LYS A 263 15.39 15.86 -27.22
N ILE A 264 14.38 15.93 -26.35
CA ILE A 264 12.97 15.97 -26.75
C ILE A 264 12.77 17.21 -27.63
N LYS A 265 12.45 17.02 -28.92
CA LYS A 265 11.95 18.09 -29.77
C LYS A 265 10.47 18.26 -29.45
N GLY A 266 10.13 19.39 -28.82
CA GLY A 266 8.75 19.70 -28.47
C GLY A 266 7.86 19.81 -29.70
N ASP A 267 6.77 19.05 -29.73
CA ASP A 267 5.71 19.19 -30.72
C ASP A 267 4.65 20.16 -30.15
N PRO A 268 4.26 21.21 -30.89
CA PRO A 268 3.30 22.22 -30.42
C PRO A 268 1.94 21.64 -30.01
N ARG A 269 1.54 20.44 -30.50
CA ARG A 269 0.23 19.85 -30.19
C ARG A 269 0.01 19.56 -28.71
N TRP A 270 0.99 18.93 -28.05
CA TRP A 270 0.87 18.55 -26.64
C TRP A 270 1.57 19.53 -25.69
N MET A 271 2.38 20.46 -26.23
CA MET A 271 3.01 21.51 -25.43
C MET A 271 2.01 22.49 -24.82
N GLN A 272 0.82 22.66 -25.38
CA GLN A 272 -0.21 23.57 -24.83
C GLN A 272 -1.10 22.91 -23.76
N GLU A 273 -1.14 21.58 -23.69
CA GLU A 273 -1.99 20.86 -22.74
C GLU A 273 -1.41 20.83 -21.33
N ARG A 274 -2.26 20.91 -20.30
CA ARG A 274 -1.81 20.85 -18.88
C ARG A 274 -1.25 19.49 -18.47
N SER A 275 -1.74 18.43 -19.08
CA SER A 275 -1.21 17.08 -18.93
C SER A 275 -1.47 16.30 -20.19
N TRP A 276 -0.44 15.62 -20.68
CA TRP A 276 -0.52 14.79 -21.87
C TRP A 276 0.32 13.54 -21.71
N PHE A 277 -0.19 12.41 -22.17
CA PHE A 277 0.52 11.13 -22.18
C PHE A 277 0.33 10.47 -23.53
N GLY A 278 1.42 10.13 -24.20
CA GLY A 278 1.35 9.47 -25.49
C GLY A 278 2.69 9.33 -26.19
N TYR A 279 2.63 8.82 -27.41
CA TYR A 279 3.80 8.63 -28.27
C TYR A 279 4.12 9.90 -29.05
N THR A 280 5.40 10.20 -29.20
CA THR A 280 5.86 11.27 -30.09
C THR A 280 5.59 10.91 -31.56
N GLU A 281 5.63 11.90 -32.45
CA GLU A 281 5.53 11.64 -33.89
C GLU A 281 6.57 10.59 -34.33
N GLY A 282 6.11 9.58 -35.07
CA GLY A 282 6.92 8.45 -35.50
C GLY A 282 7.16 7.36 -34.45
N PHE A 283 6.42 7.34 -33.33
CA PHE A 283 6.48 6.29 -32.29
C PHE A 283 7.89 6.04 -31.72
N ARG A 284 8.70 7.11 -31.62
CA ARG A 284 10.08 7.01 -31.13
C ARG A 284 10.16 6.95 -29.61
N GLU A 285 9.41 7.82 -28.94
CA GLU A 285 9.41 7.92 -27.48
C GLU A 285 7.98 7.93 -26.94
N LEU A 286 7.81 7.37 -25.74
CA LEU A 286 6.61 7.49 -24.92
C LEU A 286 6.85 8.58 -23.88
N VAL A 287 5.96 9.58 -23.83
CA VAL A 287 6.16 10.81 -23.08
C VAL A 287 5.00 11.10 -22.14
N LEU A 288 5.29 11.61 -20.94
CA LEU A 288 4.32 12.23 -20.04
C LEU A 288 4.72 13.69 -19.78
N LYS A 289 3.83 14.63 -20.13
CA LYS A 289 3.90 16.03 -19.69
C LYS A 289 2.91 16.26 -18.54
N LYS A 290 3.34 16.98 -17.50
CA LYS A 290 2.47 17.51 -16.44
C LYS A 290 2.92 18.90 -15.99
N ASN A 291 1.96 19.79 -15.73
CA ASN A 291 2.23 21.06 -15.05
C ASN A 291 2.51 20.84 -13.56
N LEU A 292 3.29 21.75 -12.96
CA LEU A 292 3.73 21.67 -11.57
C LEU A 292 3.13 22.81 -10.70
N PRO A 293 1.84 22.76 -10.33
CA PRO A 293 1.21 23.81 -9.54
C PRO A 293 1.77 23.87 -8.11
N PRO A 294 1.87 25.06 -7.48
CA PRO A 294 1.37 26.37 -7.94
C PRO A 294 2.29 27.11 -8.92
N SER A 295 3.41 26.52 -9.34
CA SER A 295 4.27 27.14 -10.36
C SER A 295 3.67 27.01 -11.76
N SER A 296 4.19 27.82 -12.68
CA SER A 296 3.88 27.76 -14.10
C SER A 296 4.80 26.82 -14.90
N LEU A 297 5.70 26.12 -14.20
CA LEU A 297 6.64 25.17 -14.79
C LEU A 297 5.92 23.87 -15.18
N SER A 298 6.49 23.18 -16.18
CA SER A 298 6.03 21.85 -16.60
C SER A 298 7.17 20.84 -16.55
N ILE A 299 6.88 19.60 -16.17
CA ILE A 299 7.83 18.49 -16.22
C ILE A 299 7.46 17.51 -17.33
N VAL A 300 8.47 17.02 -18.03
CA VAL A 300 8.34 16.06 -19.12
C VAL A 300 9.23 14.85 -18.84
N TYR A 301 8.61 13.68 -18.83
CA TYR A 301 9.26 12.39 -18.73
C TYR A 301 9.23 11.69 -20.09
N SER A 302 10.33 11.09 -20.52
CA SER A 302 10.38 10.32 -21.77
C SER A 302 11.13 8.99 -21.65
N VAL A 303 10.65 7.98 -22.37
CA VAL A 303 11.30 6.67 -22.53
C VAL A 303 11.25 6.22 -23.99
N PRO A 304 12.36 5.74 -24.59
CA PRO A 304 12.38 5.21 -25.95
C PRO A 304 11.51 3.95 -26.12
N VAL A 305 10.75 3.87 -27.21
CA VAL A 305 9.84 2.74 -27.48
C VAL A 305 10.59 1.42 -27.68
N ASP A 306 11.82 1.45 -28.21
CA ASP A 306 12.66 0.26 -28.34
C ASP A 306 12.91 -0.42 -26.99
N LYS A 307 13.08 0.37 -25.93
CA LYS A 307 13.26 -0.14 -24.56
C LYS A 307 11.97 -0.69 -23.97
N VAL A 308 10.82 -0.17 -24.37
CA VAL A 308 9.50 -0.72 -24.00
C VAL A 308 9.30 -2.08 -24.67
N LEU A 309 9.65 -2.20 -25.96
CA LEU A 309 9.50 -3.43 -26.75
C LEU A 309 10.48 -4.53 -26.35
N GLU A 310 11.73 -4.18 -25.99
CA GLU A 310 12.77 -5.13 -25.59
C GLU A 310 12.30 -6.08 -24.48
N ARG A 311 11.50 -5.56 -23.54
CA ARG A 311 10.99 -6.30 -22.37
C ARG A 311 9.83 -7.26 -22.70
N ILE A 312 9.08 -7.01 -23.77
CA ILE A 312 7.98 -7.90 -24.24
C ILE A 312 8.40 -8.76 -25.44
N ARG A 313 9.63 -8.60 -25.94
CA ARG A 313 10.15 -9.31 -27.12
C ARG A 313 9.99 -10.83 -27.03
N MET A 314 10.35 -11.43 -25.89
CA MET A 314 10.22 -12.88 -25.68
C MET A 314 8.76 -13.34 -25.68
N LEU A 315 7.84 -12.53 -25.17
CA LEU A 315 6.42 -12.84 -25.13
C LEU A 315 5.82 -12.83 -26.54
N ILE A 316 6.19 -11.85 -27.38
CA ILE A 316 5.79 -11.80 -28.79
C ILE A 316 6.31 -13.02 -29.55
N LEU A 317 7.60 -13.35 -29.38
CA LEU A 317 8.21 -14.52 -30.03
C LEU A 317 7.52 -15.83 -29.61
N ASN A 318 7.27 -16.01 -28.31
CA ASN A 318 6.60 -17.20 -27.78
C ASN A 318 5.15 -17.32 -28.27
N ALA A 319 4.42 -16.22 -28.35
CA ALA A 319 3.04 -16.21 -28.84
C ALA A 319 2.97 -16.62 -30.32
N ILE A 320 3.88 -16.11 -31.15
CA ILE A 320 3.99 -16.50 -32.57
C ILE A 320 4.33 -17.99 -32.68
N LEU A 321 5.33 -18.46 -31.93
CA LEU A 321 5.75 -19.87 -31.93
C LEU A 321 4.60 -20.80 -31.51
N LEU A 322 3.90 -20.47 -30.43
CA LEU A 322 2.79 -21.26 -29.91
C LEU A 322 1.61 -21.30 -30.89
N ASN A 323 1.34 -20.19 -31.60
CA ASN A 323 0.30 -20.16 -32.62
C ASN A 323 0.58 -21.10 -33.80
N VAL A 324 1.84 -21.11 -34.28
CA VAL A 324 2.30 -22.01 -35.34
C VAL A 324 2.19 -23.47 -34.91
N LEU A 325 2.65 -23.78 -33.68
CA LEU A 325 2.55 -25.13 -33.11
C LEU A 325 1.10 -25.59 -32.92
N ALA A 326 0.22 -24.72 -32.42
CA ALA A 326 -1.20 -25.03 -32.25
C ALA A 326 -1.89 -25.30 -33.59
N GLY A 327 -1.58 -24.53 -34.64
CA GLY A 327 -2.06 -24.78 -36.00
C GLY A 327 -1.65 -26.16 -36.51
N ALA A 328 -0.37 -26.52 -36.34
CA ALA A 328 0.14 -27.83 -36.71
C ALA A 328 -0.52 -28.98 -35.91
N ALA A 329 -0.71 -28.78 -34.60
CA ALA A 329 -1.37 -29.75 -33.72
C ALA A 329 -2.85 -29.96 -34.07
N LEU A 330 -3.62 -28.90 -34.29
CA LEU A 330 -5.04 -29.01 -34.67
C LEU A 330 -5.20 -29.70 -36.03
N PHE A 331 -4.34 -29.40 -36.99
CA PHE A 331 -4.35 -30.06 -38.28
C PHE A 331 -4.03 -31.56 -38.17
N THR A 332 -3.01 -31.92 -37.41
CA THR A 332 -2.64 -33.33 -37.19
C THR A 332 -3.71 -34.08 -36.41
N LEU A 333 -4.32 -33.46 -35.39
CA LEU A 333 -5.39 -34.04 -34.59
C LEU A 333 -6.68 -34.22 -35.39
N ALA A 334 -7.06 -33.25 -36.23
CA ALA A 334 -8.18 -33.40 -37.16
C ALA A 334 -7.96 -34.57 -38.12
N ARG A 335 -6.74 -34.69 -38.67
CA ARG A 335 -6.36 -35.83 -39.52
C ARG A 335 -6.37 -37.15 -38.76
N MET A 336 -5.94 -37.16 -37.50
CA MET A 336 -5.92 -38.35 -36.65
C MET A 336 -7.34 -38.78 -36.28
N TYR A 337 -8.20 -37.88 -35.80
CA TYR A 337 -9.60 -38.15 -35.45
C TYR A 337 -10.39 -38.70 -36.63
N GLU A 338 -10.18 -38.11 -37.81
CA GLU A 338 -10.74 -38.63 -39.06
C GLU A 338 -10.35 -40.10 -39.27
N ARG A 339 -9.07 -40.45 -39.07
CA ARG A 339 -8.58 -41.81 -39.28
C ARG A 339 -8.91 -42.80 -38.15
N ARG A 340 -8.93 -42.34 -36.90
CA ARG A 340 -9.01 -43.19 -35.70
C ARG A 340 -10.38 -43.26 -35.06
N ILE A 341 -11.33 -42.38 -35.40
CA ILE A 341 -12.65 -42.39 -34.76
C ILE A 341 -13.74 -42.49 -35.80
N PHE A 342 -13.79 -41.58 -36.78
CA PHE A 342 -14.89 -41.62 -37.75
C PHE A 342 -14.87 -42.89 -38.60
N ILE A 343 -13.68 -43.33 -39.02
CA ILE A 343 -13.53 -44.59 -39.76
C ILE A 343 -13.92 -45.81 -38.89
N PRO A 344 -13.38 -46.01 -37.67
CA PRO A 344 -13.77 -47.16 -36.86
C PRO A 344 -15.16 -47.05 -36.23
N ALA A 345 -15.75 -45.87 -36.02
CA ALA A 345 -17.14 -45.75 -35.57
C ALA A 345 -18.12 -46.26 -36.64
N GLU A 346 -17.77 -46.11 -37.92
CA GLU A 346 -18.48 -46.78 -39.02
C GLU A 346 -18.41 -48.32 -38.84
N SER A 347 -17.32 -48.86 -38.29
CA SER A 347 -17.17 -50.29 -37.98
C SER A 347 -17.73 -50.72 -36.61
N ASP A 348 -17.78 -49.86 -35.60
CA ASP A 348 -18.36 -50.17 -34.28
C ASP A 348 -19.89 -50.12 -34.32
N ALA A 349 -20.48 -49.31 -35.20
CA ALA A 349 -21.91 -49.40 -35.50
C ALA A 349 -22.27 -50.82 -35.99
N LEU A 350 -21.35 -51.45 -36.73
CA LEU A 350 -21.42 -52.84 -37.14
C LEU A 350 -21.28 -53.80 -35.94
N ARG A 351 -20.39 -53.51 -34.96
CA ARG A 351 -20.29 -54.27 -33.71
C ARG A 351 -21.50 -54.14 -32.79
N LEU A 352 -22.24 -53.03 -32.83
CA LEU A 352 -23.43 -52.86 -32.00
C LEU A 352 -24.53 -53.87 -32.36
N GLU A 353 -24.58 -54.20 -33.65
CA GLU A 353 -25.35 -55.32 -34.20
C GLU A 353 -24.90 -56.66 -33.59
N GLU A 354 -23.58 -56.87 -33.39
CA GLU A 354 -23.03 -58.03 -32.69
C GLU A 354 -23.29 -58.00 -31.16
N HIS A 355 -23.28 -56.82 -30.52
CA HIS A 355 -23.56 -56.65 -29.09
C HIS A 355 -24.97 -57.09 -28.69
N GLU A 356 -25.95 -56.93 -29.58
CA GLU A 356 -27.30 -57.42 -29.34
C GLU A 356 -27.32 -58.95 -29.16
N GLN A 357 -26.42 -59.64 -29.88
CA GLN A 357 -26.18 -61.08 -29.70
C GLN A 357 -25.42 -61.38 -28.39
N PHE A 358 -24.51 -60.51 -27.97
CA PHE A 358 -23.76 -60.65 -26.71
C PHE A 358 -24.62 -60.44 -25.46
N ASN A 359 -25.54 -59.47 -25.46
CA ASN A 359 -26.43 -59.22 -24.33
C ASN A 359 -27.30 -60.43 -23.97
N ARG A 360 -27.70 -61.24 -24.97
CA ARG A 360 -28.36 -62.53 -24.72
C ARG A 360 -27.50 -63.50 -23.93
N LYS A 361 -26.18 -63.44 -24.07
CA LYS A 361 -25.22 -64.28 -23.35
C LYS A 361 -24.96 -63.78 -21.93
N ILE A 362 -24.96 -62.46 -21.68
CA ILE A 362 -24.79 -61.88 -20.34
C ILE A 362 -25.90 -62.31 -19.41
N VAL A 363 -27.16 -62.23 -19.86
CA VAL A 363 -28.28 -62.58 -18.98
C VAL A 363 -28.15 -64.03 -18.49
N ALA A 364 -27.68 -64.94 -19.34
CA ALA A 364 -27.45 -66.33 -18.97
C ALA A 364 -26.35 -66.55 -17.90
N SER A 365 -25.43 -65.60 -17.67
CA SER A 365 -24.26 -65.78 -16.80
C SER A 365 -24.26 -64.98 -15.48
N ALA A 366 -25.31 -64.22 -15.16
CA ALA A 366 -25.34 -63.34 -13.98
C ALA A 366 -25.38 -64.10 -12.62
N PRO A 367 -24.68 -63.61 -11.56
CA PRO A 367 -24.55 -64.27 -10.24
C PRO A 367 -25.69 -63.94 -9.26
N VAL A 368 -26.74 -63.28 -9.76
CA VAL A 368 -27.99 -63.03 -9.05
C VAL A 368 -29.11 -63.67 -9.86
N GLY A 369 -30.17 -64.09 -9.21
CA GLY A 369 -31.30 -64.64 -9.94
C GLY A 369 -32.00 -63.53 -10.70
N ILE A 370 -31.91 -63.52 -12.03
CA ILE A 370 -32.65 -62.60 -12.90
C ILE A 370 -33.74 -63.38 -13.64
N CYS A 371 -35.00 -63.02 -13.42
CA CYS A 371 -36.11 -63.48 -14.25
C CYS A 371 -36.98 -62.31 -14.73
N ILE A 372 -37.55 -62.45 -15.92
CA ILE A 372 -38.45 -61.50 -16.52
C ILE A 372 -39.79 -62.20 -16.63
N LEU A 373 -40.76 -61.80 -15.83
CA LEU A 373 -42.08 -62.40 -15.77
C LEU A 373 -43.07 -61.54 -16.55
N ARG A 374 -44.00 -62.14 -17.25
CA ARG A 374 -45.15 -61.44 -17.81
C ARG A 374 -46.13 -61.14 -16.68
N THR A 375 -46.59 -59.90 -16.58
CA THR A 375 -47.44 -59.49 -15.45
C THR A 375 -48.88 -59.98 -15.54
N ALA A 376 -49.35 -60.37 -16.73
CA ALA A 376 -50.73 -60.79 -16.96
C ALA A 376 -51.06 -62.17 -16.38
N ASP A 377 -50.11 -63.09 -16.45
CA ASP A 377 -50.27 -64.50 -16.11
C ASP A 377 -49.14 -65.03 -15.21
N GLY A 378 -48.14 -64.20 -14.89
CA GLY A 378 -46.97 -64.57 -14.10
C GLY A 378 -45.98 -65.46 -14.85
N VAL A 379 -46.15 -65.64 -16.16
CA VAL A 379 -45.34 -66.58 -16.96
C VAL A 379 -43.94 -66.00 -17.18
N ASN A 380 -42.90 -66.81 -17.00
CA ASN A 380 -41.52 -66.40 -17.20
C ASN A 380 -41.17 -66.28 -18.70
N ILE A 381 -40.83 -65.07 -19.14
CA ILE A 381 -40.46 -64.70 -20.52
C ILE A 381 -38.97 -64.94 -20.77
N LEU A 382 -38.14 -64.60 -19.80
CA LEU A 382 -36.69 -64.74 -19.91
C LEU A 382 -36.06 -64.81 -18.53
N SER A 383 -35.38 -65.90 -18.20
CA SER A 383 -34.66 -66.02 -16.94
C SER A 383 -33.33 -66.72 -17.09
N ASN A 384 -32.41 -66.39 -16.19
CA ASN A 384 -31.16 -67.12 -16.04
C ASN A 384 -31.30 -68.34 -15.12
N GLU A 385 -30.32 -69.24 -15.11
CA GLU A 385 -30.39 -70.49 -14.32
C GLU A 385 -30.46 -70.25 -12.80
N LEU A 386 -29.77 -69.22 -12.29
CA LEU A 386 -29.75 -68.93 -10.86
C LEU A 386 -31.11 -68.44 -10.37
N ALA A 387 -31.84 -67.66 -11.19
CA ALA A 387 -33.23 -67.31 -10.89
C ALA A 387 -34.12 -68.54 -10.84
N HIS A 388 -33.92 -69.47 -11.77
CA HIS A 388 -34.67 -70.72 -11.79
C HIS A 388 -34.44 -71.54 -10.52
N THR A 389 -33.21 -71.52 -9.99
CA THR A 389 -32.82 -72.19 -8.75
C THR A 389 -33.44 -71.54 -7.50
N TYR A 390 -33.29 -70.21 -7.32
CA TYR A 390 -33.91 -69.49 -6.20
C TYR A 390 -35.43 -69.57 -6.23
N LEU A 391 -36.04 -69.49 -7.42
CA LEU A 391 -37.47 -69.68 -7.58
C LEU A 391 -37.88 -71.10 -7.17
N ASN A 392 -37.05 -72.12 -7.41
CA ASN A 392 -37.33 -73.51 -7.03
C ASN A 392 -37.22 -73.79 -5.52
N MET A 393 -36.51 -72.95 -4.75
CA MET A 393 -36.37 -73.07 -3.30
C MET A 393 -37.54 -72.47 -2.51
N LEU A 394 -38.34 -71.61 -3.15
CA LEU A 394 -39.55 -71.05 -2.56
C LEU A 394 -40.65 -72.11 -2.49
N THR A 395 -41.41 -72.11 -1.39
CA THR A 395 -42.57 -72.99 -1.24
C THR A 395 -43.68 -72.63 -2.24
N HIS A 396 -44.60 -73.56 -2.49
CA HIS A 396 -45.67 -73.33 -3.47
C HIS A 396 -46.59 -72.16 -3.08
N GLU A 397 -46.75 -71.93 -1.77
CA GLU A 397 -47.52 -70.83 -1.20
C GLU A 397 -46.78 -69.50 -1.33
N ASP A 398 -45.46 -69.48 -1.08
CA ASP A 398 -44.62 -68.29 -1.25
C ASP A 398 -44.55 -67.82 -2.71
N ARG A 399 -44.51 -68.75 -3.68
CA ARG A 399 -44.53 -68.39 -5.12
C ARG A 399 -45.87 -67.77 -5.53
N GLN A 400 -46.98 -68.33 -5.10
CA GLN A 400 -48.30 -67.76 -5.39
C GLN A 400 -48.46 -66.38 -4.76
N ARG A 401 -47.96 -66.21 -3.53
CA ARG A 401 -47.93 -64.93 -2.83
C ARG A 401 -47.03 -63.91 -3.53
N LEU A 402 -45.83 -64.28 -3.95
CA LEU A 402 -44.92 -63.41 -4.69
C LEU A 402 -45.48 -63.00 -6.05
N THR A 403 -46.07 -63.92 -6.81
CA THR A 403 -46.73 -63.58 -8.08
C THR A 403 -47.89 -62.60 -7.87
N GLN A 404 -48.69 -62.76 -6.81
CA GLN A 404 -49.74 -61.80 -6.48
C GLN A 404 -49.17 -60.43 -6.04
N ILE A 405 -48.08 -60.40 -5.28
CA ILE A 405 -47.44 -59.15 -4.84
C ILE A 405 -46.77 -58.42 -6.01
N ILE A 406 -46.11 -59.15 -6.90
CA ILE A 406 -45.46 -58.62 -8.10
C ILE A 406 -46.53 -58.08 -9.05
N CYS A 407 -47.52 -58.90 -9.43
CA CYS A 407 -48.57 -58.46 -10.35
C CYS A 407 -49.53 -57.42 -9.73
N GLY A 408 -49.68 -57.42 -8.40
CA GLY A 408 -50.51 -56.47 -7.65
C GLY A 408 -49.81 -55.16 -7.27
N GLN A 409 -48.52 -55.00 -7.60
CA GLN A 409 -47.70 -53.79 -7.35
C GLN A 409 -47.70 -53.28 -5.89
N GLN A 410 -47.77 -54.17 -4.91
CA GLN A 410 -47.94 -53.70 -3.52
C GLN A 410 -46.64 -53.25 -2.84
N VAL A 411 -45.48 -53.71 -3.32
CA VAL A 411 -44.15 -53.36 -2.79
C VAL A 411 -43.10 -53.48 -3.91
N ASN A 412 -41.94 -52.83 -3.80
CA ASN A 412 -40.87 -52.88 -4.83
C ASN A 412 -39.79 -53.93 -4.56
N PHE A 413 -39.75 -54.40 -3.32
CA PHE A 413 -38.94 -55.52 -2.91
C PHE A 413 -39.68 -56.26 -1.82
N VAL A 414 -39.40 -57.54 -1.69
CA VAL A 414 -39.96 -58.38 -0.65
C VAL A 414 -38.81 -59.15 -0.04
N ASP A 415 -38.62 -58.97 1.25
CA ASP A 415 -37.66 -59.76 2.01
C ASP A 415 -38.35 -61.05 2.44
N VAL A 416 -37.85 -62.16 1.94
CA VAL A 416 -38.36 -63.51 2.20
C VAL A 416 -37.25 -64.29 2.87
N LEU A 417 -37.53 -64.78 4.05
CA LEU A 417 -36.68 -65.79 4.68
C LEU A 417 -37.03 -67.13 4.05
N THR A 418 -36.09 -67.72 3.31
CA THR A 418 -36.36 -69.02 2.67
C THR A 418 -36.38 -70.16 3.70
N SER A 419 -36.82 -71.35 3.26
CA SER A 419 -36.82 -72.58 4.05
C SER A 419 -35.46 -72.96 4.65
N ASN A 420 -34.36 -72.41 4.12
CA ASN A 420 -32.99 -72.63 4.60
C ASN A 420 -32.40 -71.44 5.40
N ASN A 421 -33.23 -70.52 5.92
CA ASN A 421 -32.86 -69.42 6.83
C ASN A 421 -31.95 -68.32 6.25
N THR A 422 -31.96 -68.13 4.93
CA THR A 422 -31.32 -67.01 4.23
C THR A 422 -32.30 -65.86 3.99
N ASN A 423 -31.88 -64.63 4.29
CA ASN A 423 -32.69 -63.42 4.06
C ASN A 423 -32.58 -62.99 2.60
N LEU A 424 -33.49 -63.50 1.77
CA LEU A 424 -33.55 -63.21 0.35
C LEU A 424 -34.45 -62.00 0.10
N GLN A 425 -33.83 -60.90 -0.32
CA GLN A 425 -34.49 -59.73 -0.87
C GLN A 425 -34.77 -59.96 -2.35
N ILE A 426 -36.04 -60.17 -2.66
CA ILE A 426 -36.53 -60.25 -4.03
C ILE A 426 -36.98 -58.85 -4.43
N SER A 427 -36.15 -58.17 -5.20
CA SER A 427 -36.49 -56.89 -5.78
C SER A 427 -37.10 -57.13 -7.15
N PHE A 428 -38.15 -56.40 -7.49
CA PHE A 428 -38.72 -56.51 -8.81
C PHE A 428 -39.13 -55.15 -9.32
N VAL A 429 -38.93 -54.97 -10.61
CA VAL A 429 -39.22 -53.72 -11.29
C VAL A 429 -40.02 -54.06 -12.52
N HIS A 430 -41.18 -53.43 -12.62
CA HIS A 430 -42.00 -53.53 -13.81
C HIS A 430 -41.36 -52.76 -14.95
N SER A 431 -41.25 -53.42 -16.08
CA SER A 431 -40.66 -52.88 -17.30
C SER A 431 -41.51 -53.32 -18.49
N ARG A 432 -41.09 -52.90 -19.67
CA ARG A 432 -41.75 -53.28 -20.92
C ARG A 432 -40.73 -53.94 -21.82
N TYR A 433 -41.00 -55.17 -22.20
CA TYR A 433 -40.12 -55.93 -23.09
C TYR A 433 -40.92 -56.41 -24.30
N ARG A 434 -40.44 -56.12 -25.51
CA ARG A 434 -41.13 -56.42 -26.78
C ARG A 434 -42.61 -56.01 -26.80
N ASN A 435 -42.89 -54.84 -26.24
CA ASN A 435 -44.20 -54.22 -26.15
C ASN A 435 -45.20 -54.86 -25.16
N GLU A 436 -44.80 -55.88 -24.40
CA GLU A 436 -45.57 -56.49 -23.31
C GLU A 436 -45.13 -55.94 -21.95
N ASN A 437 -46.06 -55.88 -20.99
CA ASN A 437 -45.75 -55.50 -19.61
C ASN A 437 -45.12 -56.70 -18.89
N VAL A 438 -43.93 -56.47 -18.36
CA VAL A 438 -43.10 -57.49 -17.74
C VAL A 438 -42.61 -57.02 -16.37
N ALA A 439 -42.23 -57.93 -15.49
CA ALA A 439 -41.56 -57.65 -14.24
C ALA A 439 -40.17 -58.27 -14.30
N ILE A 440 -39.13 -57.43 -14.28
CA ILE A 440 -37.75 -57.88 -14.13
C ILE A 440 -37.52 -58.05 -12.63
N CYS A 441 -37.33 -59.29 -12.20
CA CYS A 441 -37.10 -59.65 -10.82
C CYS A 441 -35.62 -60.01 -10.64
N VAL A 442 -35.04 -59.50 -9.56
CA VAL A 442 -33.67 -59.74 -9.12
C VAL A 442 -33.72 -60.27 -7.70
N LEU A 443 -33.21 -61.48 -7.50
CA LEU A 443 -33.19 -62.17 -6.21
C LEU A 443 -31.78 -62.09 -5.59
N VAL A 444 -31.66 -61.55 -4.37
CA VAL A 444 -30.38 -61.24 -3.68
C VAL A 444 -30.45 -61.54 -2.18
N ASP A 445 -29.39 -62.05 -1.55
CA ASP A 445 -29.30 -62.25 -0.07
C ASP A 445 -28.73 -60.99 0.63
N VAL A 446 -29.38 -60.47 1.68
CA VAL A 446 -29.07 -59.15 2.31
C VAL A 446 -28.77 -59.18 3.82
N SER A 447 -28.37 -60.33 4.34
CA SER A 447 -28.18 -60.57 5.79
C SER A 447 -27.20 -59.62 6.53
N SER A 448 -26.33 -58.87 5.84
CA SER A 448 -25.26 -58.04 6.44
C SER A 448 -25.61 -56.57 6.73
N ARG A 449 -26.70 -56.02 6.17
CA ARG A 449 -26.97 -54.55 6.12
C ARG A 449 -27.66 -53.97 7.37
N VAL A 450 -28.29 -54.80 8.21
CA VAL A 450 -29.05 -54.39 9.41
C VAL A 450 -28.16 -53.89 10.56
N LYS A 451 -26.83 -54.15 10.52
CA LYS A 451 -25.89 -53.81 11.60
C LYS A 451 -25.43 -52.34 11.65
N MET A 452 -25.87 -51.46 10.75
CA MET A 452 -25.35 -50.08 10.61
C MET A 452 -26.20 -49.01 11.32
N GLU A 453 -27.43 -49.33 11.76
CA GLU A 453 -28.41 -48.35 12.25
C GLU A 453 -28.14 -47.83 13.68
N GLU A 454 -27.16 -48.40 14.40
CA GLU A 454 -26.79 -48.03 15.77
C GLU A 454 -25.97 -46.71 15.90
N SER A 455 -25.46 -46.13 14.80
CA SER A 455 -24.51 -45.00 14.88
C SER A 455 -25.13 -43.60 14.99
N LEU A 456 -26.47 -43.47 15.10
CA LEU A 456 -27.17 -42.18 15.08
C LEU A 456 -27.36 -41.54 16.47
N GLN A 457 -26.95 -42.20 17.55
CA GLN A 457 -27.27 -41.82 18.93
C GLN A 457 -26.28 -40.78 19.54
N GLU A 458 -25.19 -40.43 18.84
CA GLU A 458 -24.09 -39.62 19.39
C GLU A 458 -24.25 -38.08 19.27
N MET A 459 -25.22 -37.55 18.52
CA MET A 459 -25.25 -36.11 18.19
C MET A 459 -25.93 -35.18 19.23
N ALA A 460 -26.48 -35.72 20.34
CA ALA A 460 -27.29 -34.94 21.28
C ALA A 460 -26.51 -34.16 22.37
N GLN A 461 -25.20 -34.36 22.51
CA GLN A 461 -24.42 -33.88 23.67
C GLN A 461 -23.84 -32.45 23.58
N ALA A 462 -24.00 -31.72 22.46
CA ALA A 462 -23.21 -30.50 22.20
C ALA A 462 -23.78 -29.17 22.72
N ALA A 463 -24.98 -29.13 23.31
CA ALA A 463 -25.70 -27.87 23.56
C ALA A 463 -25.44 -27.22 24.94
N GLU A 464 -24.84 -27.91 25.92
CA GLU A 464 -24.87 -27.49 27.34
C GLU A 464 -23.72 -26.52 27.75
N GLN A 465 -22.71 -26.28 26.93
CA GLN A 465 -21.41 -25.75 27.38
C GLN A 465 -21.24 -24.20 27.41
N ALA A 466 -22.25 -23.40 27.04
CA ALA A 466 -22.04 -22.00 26.64
C ALA A 466 -22.12 -20.91 27.74
N SER A 467 -22.38 -21.22 29.01
CA SER A 467 -22.92 -20.21 29.97
C SER A 467 -21.94 -19.59 31.00
N GLN A 468 -20.67 -20.00 31.14
CA GLN A 468 -19.79 -19.59 32.28
C GLN A 468 -18.54 -18.72 31.97
N SER A 469 -18.45 -18.00 30.86
CA SER A 469 -17.18 -17.39 30.40
C SER A 469 -16.90 -15.91 30.75
N LYS A 470 -17.81 -15.11 31.33
CA LYS A 470 -17.79 -13.65 31.08
C LYS A 470 -16.69 -12.78 31.75
N SER A 471 -16.06 -13.17 32.88
CA SER A 471 -15.00 -12.34 33.52
C SER A 471 -13.58 -12.92 33.40
N MET A 472 -13.45 -14.24 33.23
CA MET A 472 -12.21 -14.88 32.71
C MET A 472 -11.95 -14.44 31.26
N PHE A 473 -13.01 -14.15 30.51
CA PHE A 473 -12.94 -13.69 29.12
C PHE A 473 -12.07 -12.44 28.93
N LEU A 474 -12.10 -11.40 29.77
CA LEU A 474 -11.35 -10.17 29.45
C LEU A 474 -9.83 -10.29 29.66
N ALA A 475 -9.38 -11.07 30.65
CA ALA A 475 -7.96 -11.35 30.87
C ALA A 475 -7.43 -12.41 29.88
N THR A 476 -8.22 -13.47 29.63
CA THR A 476 -7.89 -14.51 28.65
C THR A 476 -7.92 -13.97 27.22
N VAL A 477 -8.91 -13.17 26.82
CA VAL A 477 -8.98 -12.55 25.49
C VAL A 477 -7.76 -11.68 25.23
N SER A 478 -7.19 -11.00 26.22
CA SER A 478 -5.96 -10.22 25.98
C SER A 478 -4.77 -11.12 25.63
N HIS A 479 -4.62 -12.27 26.28
CA HIS A 479 -3.54 -13.24 25.99
C HIS A 479 -3.83 -14.07 24.72
N GLU A 480 -5.10 -14.40 24.49
CA GLU A 480 -5.64 -15.12 23.34
C GLU A 480 -5.86 -14.25 22.10
N LEU A 481 -5.82 -12.92 22.21
CA LEU A 481 -5.72 -12.01 21.07
C LEU A 481 -4.26 -11.73 20.74
N ARG A 482 -3.40 -11.57 21.74
CA ARG A 482 -1.96 -11.33 21.53
C ARG A 482 -1.30 -12.47 20.75
N THR A 483 -1.64 -13.72 21.06
CA THR A 483 -1.03 -14.91 20.45
C THR A 483 -1.37 -15.09 18.96
N PRO A 484 -2.64 -15.09 18.50
CA PRO A 484 -2.96 -15.16 17.08
C PRO A 484 -2.55 -13.89 16.34
N LEU A 485 -2.52 -12.74 17.01
CA LEU A 485 -2.11 -11.49 16.38
C LEU A 485 -0.59 -11.46 16.14
N TYR A 486 0.23 -11.99 17.06
CA TYR A 486 1.64 -12.27 16.77
C TYR A 486 1.82 -13.34 15.68
N GLY A 487 0.91 -14.32 15.60
CA GLY A 487 0.88 -15.29 14.49
C GLY A 487 0.56 -14.63 13.14
N ILE A 488 -0.39 -13.68 13.11
CA ILE A 488 -0.73 -12.88 11.93
C ILE A 488 0.46 -11.99 11.54
N ILE A 489 1.08 -11.28 12.49
CA ILE A 489 2.27 -10.45 12.23
C ILE A 489 3.42 -11.31 11.73
N GLY A 490 3.71 -12.44 12.38
CA GLY A 490 4.77 -13.35 11.94
C GLY A 490 4.53 -13.92 10.54
N ASN A 491 3.29 -14.27 10.21
CA ASN A 491 2.92 -14.71 8.85
C ASN A 491 2.97 -13.56 7.83
N LEU A 492 2.61 -12.34 8.22
CA LEU A 492 2.73 -11.16 7.37
C LEU A 492 4.19 -10.78 7.12
N ASP A 493 5.06 -10.86 8.14
CA ASP A 493 6.50 -10.64 8.02
C ASP A 493 7.12 -11.72 7.10
N LEU A 494 6.73 -12.99 7.27
CA LEU A 494 7.11 -14.08 6.35
C LEU A 494 6.62 -13.85 4.92
N LEU A 495 5.40 -13.34 4.73
CA LEU A 495 4.88 -12.98 3.42
C LEU A 495 5.66 -11.82 2.79
N GLN A 496 6.12 -10.85 3.59
CA GLN A 496 6.96 -9.74 3.12
C GLN A 496 8.38 -10.20 2.70
N THR A 497 8.84 -11.37 3.15
CA THR A 497 10.11 -11.97 2.65
C THR A 497 9.97 -12.66 1.29
N LYS A 498 8.76 -12.81 0.74
CA LYS A 498 8.51 -13.49 -0.54
C LYS A 498 8.22 -12.50 -1.67
N GLU A 499 8.44 -12.94 -2.92
CA GLU A 499 7.99 -12.20 -4.10
C GLU A 499 6.45 -12.17 -4.16
N LEU A 500 5.86 -11.00 -3.90
CA LEU A 500 4.41 -10.79 -3.91
C LEU A 500 3.93 -10.24 -5.27
N PRO A 501 2.72 -10.62 -5.74
CA PRO A 501 2.10 -10.02 -6.93
C PRO A 501 1.90 -8.50 -6.78
N LYS A 502 2.03 -7.75 -7.88
CA LYS A 502 1.87 -6.29 -7.89
C LYS A 502 0.52 -5.87 -7.30
N GLY A 503 0.54 -5.00 -6.29
CA GLY A 503 -0.65 -4.48 -5.60
C GLY A 503 -1.00 -5.19 -4.28
N VAL A 504 -0.56 -6.44 -4.08
CA VAL A 504 -0.80 -7.22 -2.85
C VAL A 504 0.08 -6.72 -1.69
N ASP A 505 1.29 -6.25 -1.99
CA ASP A 505 2.22 -5.69 -1.01
C ASP A 505 1.63 -4.50 -0.21
N ARG A 506 0.84 -3.65 -0.87
CA ARG A 506 0.12 -2.56 -0.20
C ARG A 506 -0.94 -3.09 0.79
N LEU A 507 -1.61 -4.19 0.45
CA LEU A 507 -2.60 -4.85 1.31
C LEU A 507 -1.93 -5.51 2.52
N VAL A 508 -0.84 -6.25 2.28
CA VAL A 508 -0.02 -6.89 3.33
C VAL A 508 0.53 -5.82 4.29
N THR A 509 1.05 -4.72 3.75
CA THR A 509 1.53 -3.58 4.54
C THR A 509 0.41 -2.92 5.35
N ALA A 510 -0.78 -2.73 4.77
CA ALA A 510 -1.93 -2.18 5.47
C ALA A 510 -2.43 -3.11 6.61
N MET A 511 -2.43 -4.43 6.38
CA MET A 511 -2.78 -5.44 7.40
C MET A 511 -1.75 -5.47 8.53
N ASN A 512 -0.45 -5.35 8.22
CA ASN A 512 0.60 -5.32 9.25
C ASN A 512 0.49 -4.04 10.12
N ASN A 513 0.26 -2.88 9.48
CA ASN A 513 0.03 -1.63 10.19
C ASN A 513 -1.21 -1.68 11.10
N SER A 514 -2.31 -2.28 10.62
CA SER A 514 -3.56 -2.40 11.38
C SER A 514 -3.42 -3.36 12.57
N SER A 515 -2.69 -4.47 12.37
CA SER A 515 -2.39 -5.45 13.42
C SER A 515 -1.49 -4.82 14.51
N SER A 516 -0.44 -4.11 14.10
CA SER A 516 0.45 -3.38 14.99
C SER A 516 -0.29 -2.29 15.79
N LEU A 517 -1.20 -1.56 15.14
CA LEU A 517 -2.05 -0.58 15.80
C LEU A 517 -2.94 -1.24 16.85
N LEU A 518 -3.61 -2.36 16.53
CA LEU A 518 -4.47 -3.07 17.46
C LEU A 518 -3.71 -3.59 18.69
N LEU A 519 -2.49 -4.13 18.51
CA LEU A 519 -1.64 -4.50 19.64
C LEU A 519 -1.30 -3.31 20.52
N LYS A 520 -0.95 -2.17 19.91
CA LYS A 520 -0.64 -0.94 20.65
C LYS A 520 -1.86 -0.49 21.46
N ILE A 521 -3.05 -0.49 20.87
CA ILE A 521 -4.31 -0.14 21.57
C ILE A 521 -4.55 -1.05 22.77
N ILE A 522 -4.44 -2.38 22.57
CA ILE A 522 -4.65 -3.36 23.65
C ILE A 522 -3.60 -3.16 24.75
N SER A 523 -2.34 -2.94 24.38
CA SER A 523 -1.26 -2.68 25.33
C SER A 523 -1.49 -1.39 26.12
N ASP A 524 -1.87 -0.30 25.46
CA ASP A 524 -2.13 0.99 26.09
C ASP A 524 -3.32 0.90 27.08
N ILE A 525 -4.38 0.19 26.73
CA ILE A 525 -5.54 -0.03 27.61
C ILE A 525 -5.14 -0.86 28.85
N LEU A 526 -4.31 -1.90 28.66
CA LEU A 526 -3.84 -2.74 29.75
C LEU A 526 -2.88 -1.96 30.68
N ASP A 527 -1.95 -1.20 30.12
CA ASP A 527 -1.04 -0.37 30.90
C ASP A 527 -1.81 0.70 31.68
N PHE A 528 -2.77 1.37 31.06
CA PHE A 528 -3.65 2.33 31.74
C PHE A 528 -4.45 1.66 32.88
N SER A 529 -5.04 0.49 32.63
CA SER A 529 -5.76 -0.28 33.64
C SER A 529 -4.87 -0.72 34.82
N LYS A 530 -3.62 -1.11 34.55
CA LYS A 530 -2.63 -1.46 35.59
C LYS A 530 -2.17 -0.26 36.41
N ILE A 531 -2.06 0.91 35.78
CA ILE A 531 -1.71 2.17 36.46
C ILE A 531 -2.86 2.59 37.39
N GLU A 532 -4.11 2.59 36.89
CA GLU A 532 -5.30 2.96 37.68
C GLU A 532 -5.59 1.99 38.83
N SER A 533 -5.22 0.71 38.68
CA SER A 533 -5.37 -0.31 39.74
C SER A 533 -4.16 -0.44 40.67
N GLU A 534 -3.18 0.48 40.58
CA GLU A 534 -1.93 0.47 41.36
C GLU A 534 -1.10 -0.83 41.23
N GLN A 535 -1.33 -1.59 40.16
CA GLN A 535 -0.65 -2.87 39.89
C GLN A 535 0.68 -2.69 39.13
N LEU A 536 0.92 -1.50 38.55
CA LEU A 536 2.18 -1.18 37.87
C LEU A 536 3.24 -0.76 38.90
N LYS A 537 4.43 -1.38 38.83
CA LYS A 537 5.59 -1.02 39.65
C LYS A 537 6.76 -0.60 38.76
N ILE A 538 7.47 0.45 39.15
CA ILE A 538 8.73 0.87 38.52
C ILE A 538 9.84 -0.08 38.98
N GLU A 539 10.61 -0.61 38.04
CA GLU A 539 11.73 -1.51 38.33
C GLU A 539 13.07 -0.76 38.11
N PRO A 540 13.61 -0.07 39.13
CA PRO A 540 14.85 0.66 38.99
C PRO A 540 16.03 -0.29 38.76
N ARG A 541 16.81 -0.04 37.72
CA ARG A 541 18.03 -0.73 37.32
C ARG A 541 19.04 0.28 36.80
N GLU A 542 20.32 -0.06 36.86
CA GLU A 542 21.38 0.75 36.26
C GLU A 542 21.27 0.70 34.72
N PHE A 543 21.30 1.87 34.06
CA PHE A 543 21.27 1.96 32.60
C PHE A 543 22.01 3.18 32.06
N SER A 544 22.45 3.10 30.80
CA SER A 544 23.06 4.21 30.08
C SER A 544 22.01 5.02 29.30
N PRO A 545 21.77 6.31 29.63
CA PRO A 545 20.82 7.12 28.89
C PRO A 545 21.27 7.32 27.44
N ARG A 546 22.58 7.33 27.16
CA ARG A 546 23.10 7.38 25.78
C ARG A 546 22.67 6.17 24.96
N GLU A 547 22.78 4.98 25.53
CA GLU A 547 22.39 3.74 24.84
C GLU A 547 20.88 3.70 24.58
N VAL A 548 20.07 4.09 25.57
CA VAL A 548 18.62 4.18 25.41
C VAL A 548 18.23 5.12 24.28
N MET A 549 18.80 6.34 24.23
CA MET A 549 18.50 7.31 23.17
C MET A 549 18.96 6.83 21.79
N ASN A 550 20.14 6.22 21.70
CA ASN A 550 20.63 5.65 20.45
C ASN A 550 19.73 4.52 19.95
N HIS A 551 19.31 3.62 20.84
CA HIS A 551 18.42 2.52 20.50
C HIS A 551 17.07 3.02 19.97
N ILE A 552 16.47 3.99 20.65
CA ILE A 552 15.20 4.59 20.23
C ILE A 552 15.36 5.27 18.87
N THR A 553 16.38 6.10 18.70
CA THR A 553 16.64 6.83 17.45
C THR A 553 16.82 5.87 16.28
N ALA A 554 17.58 4.78 16.46
CA ALA A 554 17.79 3.76 15.45
C ALA A 554 16.48 3.08 15.02
N ASN A 555 15.57 2.80 15.95
CA ASN A 555 14.29 2.15 15.65
C ASN A 555 13.33 3.05 14.85
N TYR A 556 13.38 4.37 15.05
CA TYR A 556 12.50 5.32 14.37
C TYR A 556 13.07 5.91 13.07
N LEU A 557 14.38 5.77 12.85
CA LEU A 557 15.04 6.30 11.65
C LEU A 557 14.41 5.80 10.33
N PRO A 558 14.05 4.51 10.14
CA PRO A 558 13.41 4.05 8.89
C PRO A 558 12.06 4.74 8.63
N LEU A 559 11.29 4.99 9.68
CA LEU A 559 9.98 5.64 9.57
C LEU A 559 10.14 7.11 9.19
N VAL A 560 11.10 7.80 9.81
CA VAL A 560 11.48 9.19 9.50
C VAL A 560 11.94 9.32 8.05
N VAL A 561 12.82 8.42 7.58
CA VAL A 561 13.33 8.38 6.20
C VAL A 561 12.18 8.13 5.21
N ARG A 562 11.28 7.19 5.52
CA ARG A 562 10.08 6.92 4.70
C ARG A 562 9.16 8.13 4.60
N LYS A 563 9.01 8.91 5.69
CA LYS A 563 8.23 10.17 5.69
C LYS A 563 9.04 11.37 5.16
N GLN A 564 10.30 11.18 4.77
CA GLN A 564 11.20 12.22 4.27
C GLN A 564 11.33 13.41 5.24
N LEU A 565 11.45 13.10 6.53
CA LEU A 565 11.73 14.05 7.60
C LEU A 565 13.21 13.98 8.03
N GLY A 566 13.71 15.03 8.68
CA GLY A 566 14.97 14.98 9.41
C GLY A 566 14.78 14.48 10.84
N LEU A 567 15.72 13.67 11.36
CA LEU A 567 15.80 13.33 12.79
C LEU A 567 17.21 13.65 13.29
N TYR A 568 17.30 14.58 14.24
CA TYR A 568 18.55 14.99 14.86
C TYR A 568 18.55 14.58 16.33
N CYS A 569 19.57 13.84 16.75
CA CYS A 569 19.74 13.43 18.14
C CYS A 569 21.00 14.10 18.71
N PHE A 570 20.80 15.04 19.63
CA PHE A 570 21.87 15.75 20.33
C PHE A 570 21.92 15.27 21.77
N ILE A 571 23.05 14.68 22.17
CA ILE A 571 23.28 14.24 23.55
C ILE A 571 24.48 15.00 24.09
N GLU A 572 24.23 15.93 25.00
CA GLU A 572 25.25 16.83 25.54
C GLU A 572 26.35 16.06 26.30
N PRO A 573 27.58 16.59 26.40
CA PRO A 573 28.68 15.96 27.13
C PRO A 573 28.42 15.80 28.63
N ASP A 574 27.52 16.62 29.19
CA ASP A 574 27.14 16.60 30.61
C ASP A 574 26.15 15.48 30.96
N VAL A 575 25.70 14.69 29.99
CA VAL A 575 24.82 13.54 30.26
C VAL A 575 25.64 12.39 30.89
N PRO A 576 25.21 11.87 32.06
CA PRO A 576 25.87 10.74 32.74
C PRO A 576 26.02 9.51 31.86
N VAL A 577 27.04 8.69 32.14
CA VAL A 577 27.28 7.40 31.49
C VAL A 577 26.29 6.35 32.00
N ALA A 578 25.92 6.41 33.28
CA ALA A 578 24.93 5.53 33.88
C ALA A 578 24.06 6.30 34.88
N LEU A 579 22.80 5.89 35.03
CA LEU A 579 21.90 6.28 36.12
C LEU A 579 21.02 5.09 36.53
N ASN A 580 20.38 5.18 37.71
CA ASN A 580 19.46 4.19 38.22
C ASN A 580 18.01 4.62 37.97
N GLY A 581 17.24 3.79 37.28
CA GLY A 581 15.84 4.05 36.94
C GLY A 581 15.26 2.94 36.07
N ASP A 582 14.10 3.15 35.47
CA ASP A 582 13.47 2.13 34.62
C ASP A 582 13.66 2.46 33.13
N PRO A 583 14.67 1.86 32.44
CA PRO A 583 14.96 2.16 31.05
C PRO A 583 13.81 1.77 30.11
N MET A 584 13.02 0.75 30.45
CA MET A 584 11.91 0.29 29.63
C MET A 584 10.76 1.31 29.63
N ARG A 585 10.43 1.85 30.81
CA ARG A 585 9.40 2.90 30.94
C ARG A 585 9.87 4.22 30.34
N LEU A 586 11.14 4.58 30.52
CA LEU A 586 11.71 5.74 29.85
C LEU A 586 11.64 5.58 28.32
N GLN A 587 12.00 4.41 27.79
CA GLN A 587 11.89 4.12 26.37
C GLN A 587 10.45 4.22 25.87
N GLN A 588 9.47 3.73 26.64
CA GLN A 588 8.05 3.84 26.32
C GLN A 588 7.61 5.31 26.18
N VAL A 589 7.99 6.15 27.15
CA VAL A 589 7.66 7.59 27.13
C VAL A 589 8.25 8.27 25.90
N ILE A 590 9.56 8.14 25.67
CA ILE A 590 10.25 8.83 24.57
C ILE A 590 9.79 8.29 23.21
N SER A 591 9.54 6.98 23.09
CA SER A 591 8.98 6.37 21.88
C SER A 591 7.61 6.94 21.54
N ASN A 592 6.76 7.17 22.55
CA ASN A 592 5.45 7.74 22.33
C ASN A 592 5.53 9.21 21.89
N LEU A 593 6.42 10.01 22.50
CA LEU A 593 6.67 11.40 22.08
C LEU A 593 7.23 11.49 20.66
N LEU A 594 8.23 10.68 20.31
CA LEU A 594 8.78 10.62 18.96
C LEU A 594 7.76 10.14 17.93
N SER A 595 6.97 9.12 18.27
CA SER A 595 5.89 8.65 17.39
C SER A 595 4.87 9.75 17.12
N ASN A 596 4.54 10.58 18.11
CA ASN A 596 3.65 11.72 17.93
C ASN A 596 4.30 12.82 17.07
N ALA A 597 5.57 13.16 17.33
CA ALA A 597 6.32 14.11 16.52
C ALA A 597 6.36 13.71 15.03
N ILE A 598 6.65 12.42 14.73
CA ILE A 598 6.65 11.88 13.36
C ILE A 598 5.25 11.93 12.76
N LYS A 599 4.23 11.57 13.55
CA LYS A 599 2.84 11.56 13.11
C LYS A 599 2.38 12.95 12.65
N PHE A 600 2.65 13.99 13.44
CA PHE A 600 2.12 15.34 13.24
C PHE A 600 3.05 16.29 12.45
N THR A 601 4.22 15.82 12.02
CA THR A 601 5.14 16.58 11.18
C THR A 601 5.11 16.06 9.75
N ASP A 602 4.49 16.79 8.83
CA ASP A 602 4.42 16.36 7.41
C ASP A 602 5.67 16.73 6.62
N THR A 603 6.30 17.86 6.96
CA THR A 603 7.57 18.30 6.39
C THR A 603 8.44 18.95 7.48
N GLY A 604 9.76 18.86 7.33
CA GLY A 604 10.72 19.44 8.27
C GLY A 604 11.45 18.37 9.08
N CYS A 605 11.65 18.59 10.38
CA CYS A 605 12.48 17.73 11.20
C CYS A 605 12.00 17.57 12.64
N ILE A 606 12.60 16.59 13.29
CA ILE A 606 12.40 16.26 14.70
C ILE A 606 13.76 16.31 15.37
N VAL A 607 13.83 16.99 16.51
CA VAL A 607 15.05 17.16 17.29
C VAL A 607 14.84 16.52 18.66
N LEU A 608 15.64 15.50 18.95
CA LEU A 608 15.79 14.89 20.27
C LEU A 608 17.03 15.49 20.94
N HIS A 609 16.83 16.27 22.00
CA HIS A 609 17.92 16.90 22.74
C HIS A 609 17.95 16.40 24.18
N VAL A 610 19.10 15.90 24.61
CA VAL A 610 19.29 15.31 25.94
C VAL A 610 20.45 16.00 26.62
N ARG A 611 20.20 16.50 27.84
CA ARG A 611 21.17 17.22 28.66
C ARG A 611 20.95 16.95 30.13
N ALA A 612 21.99 17.12 30.95
CA ALA A 612 21.81 17.27 32.39
C ALA A 612 21.38 18.71 32.71
N ASP A 613 20.40 18.89 33.58
CA ASP A 613 19.91 20.21 34.02
C ASP A 613 19.71 20.20 35.53
N GLY A 614 20.75 20.62 36.27
CA GLY A 614 20.82 20.43 37.72
C GLY A 614 20.82 18.95 38.08
N ASP A 615 19.91 18.55 38.97
CA ASP A 615 19.75 17.16 39.45
C ASP A 615 18.84 16.31 38.54
N TYR A 616 18.46 16.81 37.36
CA TYR A 616 17.55 16.15 36.44
C TYR A 616 18.19 15.86 35.08
N LEU A 617 17.82 14.72 34.49
CA LEU A 617 18.01 14.47 33.07
C LEU A 617 16.87 15.12 32.30
N SER A 618 17.17 16.13 31.49
CA SER A 618 16.19 16.81 30.64
C SER A 618 16.25 16.23 29.23
N ILE A 619 15.14 15.63 28.79
CA ILE A 619 14.97 15.10 27.44
C ILE A 619 13.90 15.92 26.73
N ARG A 620 14.26 16.56 25.61
CA ARG A 620 13.35 17.37 24.79
C ARG A 620 13.12 16.69 23.46
N VAL A 621 11.85 16.52 23.10
CA VAL A 621 11.41 16.08 21.77
C VAL A 621 10.71 17.25 21.11
N ARG A 622 11.34 17.82 20.09
CA ARG A 622 10.83 18.95 19.34
C ARG A 622 10.50 18.56 17.91
N ASP A 623 9.39 19.04 17.40
CA ASP A 623 8.92 18.82 16.03
C ASP A 623 8.63 20.14 15.31
N THR A 624 8.58 20.11 13.97
CA THR A 624 8.16 21.22 13.09
C THR A 624 6.76 21.03 12.53
N GLY A 625 5.91 20.28 13.24
CA GLY A 625 4.59 19.91 12.78
C GLY A 625 3.57 21.04 12.90
N VAL A 626 2.29 20.65 12.84
CA VAL A 626 1.15 21.57 12.85
C VAL A 626 1.01 22.40 14.15
N GLY A 627 1.68 22.00 15.23
CA GLY A 627 1.56 22.60 16.55
C GLY A 627 0.18 22.39 17.20
N ILE A 628 0.04 22.86 18.43
CA ILE A 628 -1.15 22.63 19.28
C ILE A 628 -1.70 24.01 19.73
N PRO A 629 -3.00 24.28 19.53
CA PRO A 629 -3.62 25.51 20.03
C PRO A 629 -3.56 25.59 21.56
N ALA A 630 -3.27 26.77 22.12
CA ALA A 630 -3.12 26.98 23.56
C ALA A 630 -4.33 26.49 24.41
N LYS A 631 -5.55 26.58 23.85
CA LYS A 631 -6.79 26.09 24.50
C LYS A 631 -6.83 24.56 24.69
N GLU A 632 -6.09 23.81 23.86
CA GLU A 632 -6.08 22.34 23.86
C GLU A 632 -4.88 21.77 24.63
N VAL A 633 -3.82 22.56 24.80
CA VAL A 633 -2.62 22.20 25.58
C VAL A 633 -2.99 21.80 27.02
N VAL A 634 -3.93 22.50 27.65
CA VAL A 634 -4.34 22.27 29.05
C VAL A 634 -4.95 20.88 29.27
N ARG A 635 -5.56 20.31 28.22
CA ARG A 635 -6.27 19.02 28.29
C ARG A 635 -5.49 17.87 27.64
N LEU A 636 -4.28 18.14 27.17
CA LEU A 636 -3.52 17.22 26.34
C LEU A 636 -3.17 15.90 27.06
N PHE A 637 -3.06 15.95 28.39
CA PHE A 637 -2.78 14.81 29.25
C PHE A 637 -4.05 14.14 29.81
N ASP A 638 -5.25 14.66 29.51
CA ASP A 638 -6.51 14.02 29.90
C ASP A 638 -6.65 12.66 29.18
N PRO A 639 -7.03 11.58 29.87
CA PRO A 639 -7.27 10.28 29.24
C PRO A 639 -8.32 10.37 28.12
N PHE A 640 -8.04 9.72 26.98
CA PHE A 640 -8.89 9.68 25.79
C PHE A 640 -9.08 11.02 25.07
N PHE A 641 -8.39 12.09 25.49
CA PHE A 641 -8.47 13.38 24.82
C PHE A 641 -7.69 13.39 23.50
N GLN A 642 -8.24 14.05 22.48
CA GLN A 642 -7.64 14.19 21.16
C GLN A 642 -7.91 15.60 20.61
N VAL A 643 -6.86 16.22 20.08
CA VAL A 643 -6.88 17.58 19.50
C VAL A 643 -7.59 17.54 18.15
N GLY A 644 -8.64 18.36 17.98
CA GLY A 644 -9.41 18.53 16.73
C GLY A 644 -10.33 17.37 16.33
N THR A 645 -11.65 17.51 16.51
CA THR A 645 -12.66 16.53 16.04
C THR A 645 -13.09 16.72 14.57
N GLY A 646 -12.20 17.19 13.68
CA GLY A 646 -12.55 17.60 12.31
C GLY A 646 -11.61 17.12 11.20
N VAL A 647 -12.16 16.30 10.29
CA VAL A 647 -11.82 16.09 8.86
C VAL A 647 -10.44 15.51 8.45
N GLN A 648 -9.43 15.34 9.30
CA GLN A 648 -8.24 14.53 8.93
C GLN A 648 -8.40 13.03 9.28
N ARG A 649 -9.10 12.30 8.38
CA ARG A 649 -9.54 10.90 8.52
C ARG A 649 -8.45 9.81 8.65
N ASN A 650 -7.15 10.13 8.70
CA ASN A 650 -6.11 9.12 8.54
C ASN A 650 -5.31 8.77 9.81
N PHE A 651 -5.58 9.41 10.95
CA PHE A 651 -4.66 9.36 12.10
C PHE A 651 -5.37 9.27 13.46
N GLN A 652 -6.27 8.31 13.65
CA GLN A 652 -6.87 8.03 14.96
C GLN A 652 -5.87 7.31 15.89
N GLY A 653 -5.50 7.96 16.99
CA GLY A 653 -4.87 7.32 18.14
C GLY A 653 -5.91 6.95 19.19
N THR A 654 -5.50 6.35 20.31
CA THR A 654 -6.40 6.06 21.46
C THR A 654 -6.66 7.27 22.35
N GLY A 655 -5.81 8.31 22.27
CA GLY A 655 -5.79 9.41 23.24
C GLY A 655 -5.24 9.02 24.61
N LEU A 656 -4.71 7.81 24.78
CA LEU A 656 -4.16 7.34 26.06
C LEU A 656 -2.65 7.58 26.21
N GLY A 657 -1.91 7.65 25.10
CA GLY A 657 -0.45 7.65 25.15
C GLY A 657 0.14 8.79 25.99
N LEU A 658 -0.34 10.03 25.86
CA LEU A 658 0.21 11.16 26.61
C LEU A 658 -0.17 11.10 28.11
N ALA A 659 -1.38 10.64 28.44
CA ALA A 659 -1.79 10.38 29.82
C ALA A 659 -0.91 9.29 30.48
N ILE A 660 -0.59 8.22 29.73
CA ILE A 660 0.34 7.18 30.20
C ILE A 660 1.75 7.76 30.41
N CYS A 661 2.22 8.63 29.49
CA CYS A 661 3.52 9.28 29.66
C CYS A 661 3.59 10.11 30.95
N GLU A 662 2.58 10.93 31.23
CA GLU A 662 2.52 11.74 32.44
C GLU A 662 2.55 10.87 33.70
N LYS A 663 1.73 9.82 33.75
CA LYS A 663 1.69 8.88 34.89
C LYS A 663 3.01 8.15 35.08
N LEU A 664 3.61 7.62 34.02
CA LEU A 664 4.90 6.91 34.11
C LEU A 664 6.02 7.82 34.60
N ILE A 665 6.09 9.05 34.09
CA ILE A 665 7.10 10.01 34.51
C ILE A 665 6.89 10.46 35.96
N SER A 666 5.63 10.68 36.37
CA SER A 666 5.30 10.97 37.77
C SER A 666 5.68 9.81 38.71
N MET A 667 5.49 8.55 38.30
CA MET A 667 5.92 7.37 39.07
C MET A 667 7.45 7.22 39.13
N MET A 668 8.19 7.89 38.24
CA MET A 668 9.65 7.98 38.24
C MET A 668 10.16 9.27 38.92
N ASP A 669 9.33 9.93 39.72
CA ASP A 669 9.64 11.18 40.43
C ASP A 669 10.04 12.34 39.50
N GLY A 670 9.54 12.33 38.26
CA GLY A 670 9.80 13.32 37.23
C GLY A 670 8.57 14.15 36.85
N ASP A 671 8.75 14.99 35.83
CA ASP A 671 7.66 15.78 35.23
C ASP A 671 7.76 15.87 33.70
N ILE A 672 6.62 16.15 33.06
CA ILE A 672 6.50 16.37 31.63
C ILE A 672 5.81 17.72 31.37
N SER A 673 6.32 18.49 30.43
CA SER A 673 5.75 19.76 29.99
C SER A 673 5.73 19.87 28.47
N VAL A 674 4.91 20.79 27.94
CA VAL A 674 4.79 21.05 26.50
C VAL A 674 4.75 22.54 26.21
N ASP A 675 5.57 22.96 25.26
CA ASP A 675 5.53 24.29 24.63
C ASP A 675 5.15 24.11 23.16
N SER A 676 4.09 24.74 22.69
CA SER A 676 3.66 24.60 21.30
C SER A 676 2.95 25.86 20.79
N GLU A 677 3.19 26.17 19.52
CA GLU A 677 2.52 27.24 18.79
C GLU A 677 1.99 26.67 17.46
N PRO A 678 0.73 26.98 17.06
CA PRO A 678 0.19 26.55 15.77
C PRO A 678 1.09 26.95 14.59
N GLY A 679 1.41 25.99 13.72
CA GLY A 679 2.27 26.17 12.55
C GLY A 679 3.78 26.21 12.82
N MET A 680 4.19 26.14 14.09
CA MET A 680 5.60 26.20 14.51
C MET A 680 6.10 24.89 15.13
N GLY A 681 5.21 23.90 15.25
CA GLY A 681 5.45 22.61 15.88
C GLY A 681 5.26 22.59 17.40
N SER A 682 5.72 21.51 18.01
CA SER A 682 5.60 21.29 19.46
C SER A 682 6.93 20.87 20.06
N GLN A 683 7.13 21.19 21.34
CA GLN A 683 8.27 20.76 22.13
C GLN A 683 7.78 20.13 23.43
N PHE A 684 7.98 18.83 23.58
CA PHE A 684 7.74 18.12 24.82
C PHE A 684 9.05 18.02 25.60
N THR A 685 9.03 18.39 26.88
CA THR A 685 10.18 18.27 27.78
C THR A 685 9.85 17.29 28.89
N VAL A 686 10.68 16.26 29.05
CA VAL A 686 10.60 15.28 30.13
C VAL A 686 11.80 15.48 31.04
N ARG A 687 11.57 15.52 32.35
CA ARG A 687 12.60 15.60 33.39
C ARG A 687 12.48 14.40 34.31
N ILE A 688 13.59 13.70 34.55
CA ILE A 688 13.68 12.60 35.52
C ILE A 688 14.89 12.82 36.45
N PRO A 689 14.83 12.45 37.74
CA PRO A 689 15.95 12.64 38.65
C PRO A 689 17.18 11.80 38.25
N LEU A 690 18.37 12.34 38.50
CA LEU A 690 19.65 11.70 38.22
C LEU A 690 20.10 10.77 39.37
N TYR A 691 19.24 9.83 39.77
CA TYR A 691 19.58 8.89 40.83
C TYR A 691 20.77 8.00 40.45
N GLY A 692 21.78 7.94 41.31
CA GLY A 692 22.96 7.10 41.08
C GLY A 692 23.78 7.50 39.84
N ALA A 693 23.72 8.77 39.41
CA ALA A 693 24.41 9.23 38.21
C ALA A 693 25.93 9.06 38.28
N GLN A 694 26.49 8.39 37.27
CA GLN A 694 27.93 8.20 37.10
C GLN A 694 28.40 8.99 35.88
N TYR A 695 29.35 9.88 36.08
CA TYR A 695 29.96 10.68 35.02
C TYR A 695 31.28 10.03 34.58
N PRO A 696 31.72 10.23 33.32
CA PRO A 696 33.03 9.75 32.91
C PRO A 696 34.09 10.39 33.80
N GLN A 697 34.92 9.59 34.48
CA GLN A 697 36.08 10.13 35.18
C GLN A 697 36.94 10.86 34.14
N LYS A 698 37.13 12.18 34.30
CA LYS A 698 38.15 12.92 33.57
C LYS A 698 39.48 12.20 33.84
N LYS A 699 40.03 11.51 32.84
CA LYS A 699 41.44 11.10 32.88
C LYS A 699 42.25 12.38 33.08
N ALA A 700 42.73 12.58 34.30
CA ALA A 700 43.74 13.59 34.57
C ALA A 700 44.93 13.22 33.67
N TRP A 701 45.15 14.01 32.62
CA TRP A 701 46.42 14.01 31.91
C TRP A 701 47.46 14.41 32.97
N LYS A 702 48.20 13.43 33.50
CA LYS A 702 49.47 13.71 34.15
C LYS A 702 50.39 14.20 33.05
N GLY A 703 50.87 15.44 33.22
CA GLY A 703 51.70 16.16 32.25
C GLY A 703 53.04 15.54 31.97
#